data_AF-A0ABD1IR94-F1
#
_entry.id   AF-A0ABD1IR94-F1
#
_cell.length_a   1.000
_cell.length_b   1.000
_cell.length_c   1.000
_cell.angle_alpha   90.00
_cell.angle_beta   90.00
_cell.angle_gamma   90.00
#
_symmetry.space_group_name_H-M   'P 1'
#
loop_
_entity.id
_entity.type
_entity.pdbx_description
1 polymer ?
#
loop_
_entity_poly.entity_id
_entity_poly.type
_entity_poly.pdbx_seq_one_letter_code
_entity_poly.pdbx_strand_id
1 'polypeptide(L)'
;MTFITICSFALICIARLSTCRNVSLINLETQDRPNGTDILHDNNTTFAPVLSTTFIQTTKTADASTVANTFKTTTAAPGSKQSNVTTPANTPSTTNPQATTAKTPTTTTKSPTTTVNKSTKVHFNTEDLNEKIDKNVEKRVWYKAEDSEPPELECPPLGLESLRVKDAQLQASTYKRRGLGPHRGRLNIQSGIEDGDIYDGAWCAAYEDKEQWLRVDARRPTRFTGVVLQGRSSIWSWDFVTSYKVQLSNDSIAWKPCMNGTEEAVFEGNQDTETPVLGLFPVPVVARYLRINPQTWYKNGTICLRAEVLGCSIPDPNNIYMWQEEEGSRDKLDFRHHNYKEMRKLMRSVHESCPDITRIYSIGKSYMGLKLYVMEISDNPGKHELGEPEFRYVAGMHGNEVLGRELLLNLMQYMCREYKQGNQRIVKLIKETRIHLLPSMNPDGYEMAYKKGSELSGWALGRYSYEGIDMNHNFADLNTIMWDAIELETDKSKLINHYFPIPEKYTSEEAFVASETRAVINWMQNIPFVLSANLHGGELVVTYPFDMTRDWAPREHTPTADDSFFRWLATVYASTNHVMSDPDRRPCHNEDFLRYNNIINGANWHTVPGSMNDFSYLHTNCFEITVELSCDKFPHASELPREWESNKESLLVYMEQVHRGLKGVIRDKDTETGIPDAVIQVDDIDHHIRSASDGDYWRLLNPGDYDVTVTAEGYLPSKRSCRVEYDHFPTICDFRLTKTPKQRLREILAKGGKIPKDLMLRLRQIRQRKLRATTKALNRQRESQRRARQTRQR
;
A
#
# COMPACT_ATOMS: atom_id res chain seq x y z
N MET A 1 2.28 -42.69 -21.51
CA MET A 1 1.32 -43.40 -20.62
C MET A 1 1.41 -42.80 -19.23
N THR A 2 0.41 -43.06 -18.37
CA THR A 2 0.32 -42.60 -16.96
C THR A 2 0.43 -41.08 -16.75
N PHE A 3 -0.71 -40.40 -16.90
CA PHE A 3 -1.09 -39.32 -15.98
C PHE A 3 -1.27 -39.89 -14.56
N ILE A 4 -1.01 -39.10 -13.52
CA ILE A 4 -1.80 -39.09 -12.26
C ILE A 4 -1.57 -37.76 -11.51
N THR A 5 -2.63 -36.97 -11.49
CA THR A 5 -3.18 -36.20 -10.36
C THR A 5 -2.22 -35.52 -9.36
N ILE A 6 -2.08 -34.20 -9.49
CA ILE A 6 -1.80 -33.28 -8.35
C ILE A 6 -3.09 -32.52 -8.07
N CYS A 7 -3.86 -32.95 -7.07
CA CYS A 7 -5.09 -32.27 -6.63
C CYS A 7 -5.40 -32.64 -5.16
N SER A 8 -4.55 -32.23 -4.22
CA SER A 8 -4.63 -32.64 -2.82
C SER A 8 -3.97 -31.64 -1.85
N PHE A 9 -4.45 -30.41 -1.79
CA PHE A 9 -4.14 -29.48 -0.68
C PHE A 9 -5.36 -28.75 -0.08
N ALA A 10 -6.52 -28.74 -0.74
CA ALA A 10 -7.76 -28.18 -0.22
C ALA A 10 -8.48 -29.06 0.84
N LEU A 11 -7.77 -29.97 1.53
CA LEU A 11 -8.41 -31.03 2.35
C LEU A 11 -7.64 -31.42 3.62
N ILE A 12 -6.82 -30.51 4.19
CA ILE A 12 -6.10 -30.73 5.46
C ILE A 12 -6.56 -29.74 6.57
N CYS A 13 -7.86 -29.43 6.59
CA CYS A 13 -8.51 -28.77 7.74
C CYS A 13 -9.63 -29.60 8.41
N ILE A 14 -10.11 -30.69 7.77
CA ILE A 14 -11.21 -31.52 8.29
C ILE A 14 -10.66 -32.87 8.81
N ALA A 15 -9.76 -32.82 9.79
CA ALA A 15 -9.09 -34.03 10.30
C ALA A 15 -8.65 -33.99 11.80
N ARG A 16 -9.13 -33.05 12.63
CA ARG A 16 -8.74 -32.96 14.06
C ARG A 16 -9.86 -32.64 15.08
N LEU A 17 -11.10 -33.01 14.80
CA LEU A 17 -12.20 -33.01 15.78
C LEU A 17 -12.91 -34.36 15.84
N SER A 18 -12.26 -35.35 16.48
CA SER A 18 -12.77 -36.73 16.57
C SER A 18 -12.66 -37.35 17.98
N THR A 19 -12.62 -36.52 19.03
CA THR A 19 -12.62 -36.99 20.44
C THR A 19 -13.45 -36.09 21.37
N CYS A 20 -14.77 -36.06 21.20
CA CYS A 20 -15.71 -35.86 22.30
C CYS A 20 -17.12 -36.32 21.90
N ARG A 21 -17.62 -37.40 22.51
CA ARG A 21 -19.03 -37.83 22.38
C ARG A 21 -19.80 -37.38 23.62
N ASN A 22 -20.97 -36.74 23.45
CA ASN A 22 -22.28 -37.17 23.98
C ASN A 22 -23.30 -36.02 24.06
N VAL A 23 -24.58 -36.41 24.23
CA VAL A 23 -25.74 -35.61 24.67
C VAL A 23 -26.52 -34.81 23.58
N SER A 24 -27.44 -35.56 22.95
CA SER A 24 -28.79 -35.18 22.47
C SER A 24 -29.04 -33.92 21.62
N LEU A 25 -29.55 -34.17 20.41
CA LEU A 25 -30.50 -33.29 19.71
C LEU A 25 -31.81 -33.15 20.53
N ILE A 26 -32.47 -31.99 20.39
CA ILE A 26 -33.90 -31.81 20.69
C ILE A 26 -34.53 -31.11 19.48
N ASN A 27 -35.57 -31.71 18.91
CA ASN A 27 -36.42 -31.06 17.91
C ASN A 27 -37.36 -30.07 18.59
N LEU A 28 -37.70 -28.98 17.91
CA LEU A 28 -38.96 -28.27 18.11
C LEU A 28 -39.59 -27.94 16.76
N GLU A 29 -40.88 -28.20 16.65
CA GLU A 29 -41.67 -28.05 15.42
C GLU A 29 -42.39 -26.69 15.36
N THR A 30 -43.11 -26.47 14.26
CA THR A 30 -43.88 -25.26 13.93
C THR A 30 -45.14 -25.05 14.78
N GLN A 31 -45.76 -23.86 14.59
CA GLN A 31 -46.98 -23.30 15.22
C GLN A 31 -46.68 -22.38 16.42
N ASP A 32 -47.36 -21.25 16.62
CA ASP A 32 -48.64 -20.82 16.04
C ASP A 32 -48.74 -19.30 15.71
N ARG A 33 -49.83 -18.89 15.02
CA ARG A 33 -50.22 -17.47 14.83
C ARG A 33 -51.45 -17.10 15.67
N PRO A 34 -51.67 -15.80 15.92
CA PRO A 34 -53.02 -15.25 15.82
C PRO A 34 -53.13 -13.99 14.93
N ASN A 35 -54.34 -13.75 14.42
CA ASN A 35 -54.76 -12.50 13.75
C ASN A 35 -55.16 -11.44 14.81
N GLY A 36 -55.33 -10.14 14.54
CA GLY A 36 -55.23 -9.35 13.30
C GLY A 36 -56.06 -8.05 13.47
N THR A 37 -56.17 -7.22 12.41
CA THR A 37 -57.06 -6.01 12.28
C THR A 37 -56.81 -4.84 13.27
N ASP A 38 -56.99 -3.56 12.94
CA ASP A 38 -57.62 -2.96 11.75
C ASP A 38 -57.05 -1.59 11.29
N ILE A 39 -57.44 -1.27 10.07
CA ILE A 39 -57.27 -0.07 9.22
C ILE A 39 -57.33 1.32 9.90
N LEU A 40 -56.45 2.25 9.48
CA LEU A 40 -56.86 3.62 9.05
C LEU A 40 -55.81 4.32 8.17
N HIS A 41 -56.26 5.11 7.20
CA HIS A 41 -55.44 6.00 6.36
C HIS A 41 -55.28 7.37 7.03
N ASP A 42 -54.18 8.08 6.75
CA ASP A 42 -54.28 9.46 6.28
C ASP A 42 -53.09 9.89 5.39
N ASN A 43 -53.22 11.02 4.70
CA ASN A 43 -52.33 11.45 3.60
C ASN A 43 -51.36 12.59 3.96
N ASN A 44 -50.30 12.70 3.15
CA ASN A 44 -49.54 13.92 2.81
C ASN A 44 -49.06 14.85 3.94
N THR A 45 -47.73 14.98 4.06
CA THR A 45 -47.14 16.33 4.05
C THR A 45 -45.77 16.32 3.36
N THR A 46 -45.60 17.20 2.38
CA THR A 46 -44.33 17.42 1.67
C THR A 46 -43.47 18.43 2.40
N PHE A 47 -42.16 18.18 2.49
CA PHE A 47 -41.16 19.24 2.61
C PHE A 47 -39.98 18.96 1.68
N ALA A 48 -39.68 19.96 0.84
CA ALA A 48 -38.60 19.97 -0.14
C ALA A 48 -37.44 20.86 0.36
N PRO A 49 -36.22 20.80 -0.23
CA PRO A 49 -35.02 21.32 0.40
C PRO A 49 -34.88 22.85 0.31
N VAL A 50 -34.13 23.43 1.25
CA VAL A 50 -33.73 24.84 1.23
C VAL A 50 -32.47 25.00 0.38
N LEU A 51 -32.65 25.48 -0.85
CA LEU A 51 -31.57 26.12 -1.61
C LEU A 51 -31.54 27.61 -1.26
N SER A 52 -30.33 28.16 -1.07
CA SER A 52 -30.10 29.60 -1.07
C SER A 52 -28.97 29.92 -2.05
N THR A 53 -29.21 30.85 -2.96
CA THR A 53 -28.23 31.33 -3.94
C THR A 53 -28.02 32.82 -3.75
N THR A 54 -26.82 33.32 -4.09
CA THR A 54 -26.60 34.76 -4.19
C THR A 54 -25.57 35.05 -5.30
N PHE A 55 -25.98 35.85 -6.28
CA PHE A 55 -25.16 36.26 -7.42
C PHE A 55 -24.62 37.69 -7.20
N ILE A 56 -23.31 37.88 -7.38
CA ILE A 56 -22.69 39.13 -7.88
C ILE A 56 -21.54 38.67 -8.80
N GLN A 57 -21.74 38.58 -10.11
CA GLN A 57 -21.75 39.64 -11.14
C GLN A 57 -20.34 40.10 -11.56
N THR A 58 -20.08 40.06 -12.86
CA THR A 58 -18.75 40.23 -13.48
C THR A 58 -18.60 41.58 -14.19
N THR A 59 -17.34 42.04 -14.34
CA THR A 59 -16.96 43.13 -15.25
C THR A 59 -15.67 42.78 -16.01
N LYS A 60 -15.49 43.34 -17.21
CA LYS A 60 -14.35 43.11 -18.13
C LYS A 60 -13.66 44.43 -18.49
N THR A 61 -12.32 44.41 -18.47
CA THR A 61 -11.37 45.13 -19.35
C THR A 61 -10.00 44.50 -19.05
N ALA A 62 -9.16 44.00 -19.97
CA ALA A 62 -8.82 44.37 -21.36
C ALA A 62 -7.93 45.63 -21.47
N ASP A 63 -6.62 45.43 -21.63
CA ASP A 63 -5.73 46.26 -22.46
C ASP A 63 -4.38 45.57 -22.74
N ALA A 64 -3.57 46.06 -23.69
CA ALA A 64 -2.33 45.40 -24.14
C ALA A 64 -1.20 46.33 -24.66
N SER A 65 0.06 45.99 -24.34
CA SER A 65 1.32 46.35 -25.07
C SER A 65 2.48 45.52 -24.45
N THR A 66 3.56 45.02 -25.07
CA THR A 66 4.39 45.25 -26.29
C THR A 66 5.34 46.48 -26.33
N VAL A 67 6.46 46.40 -25.58
CA VAL A 67 7.82 46.94 -25.87
C VAL A 67 8.85 46.01 -25.15
N ALA A 68 10.06 45.59 -25.58
CA ALA A 68 10.85 45.57 -26.84
C ALA A 68 12.25 46.26 -26.76
N ASN A 69 13.32 45.48 -27.06
CA ASN A 69 14.75 45.87 -27.21
C ASN A 69 15.47 46.33 -25.90
N THR A 70 16.81 46.37 -25.76
CA THR A 70 17.94 46.27 -26.73
C THR A 70 19.25 45.68 -26.14
N PHE A 71 20.18 45.30 -27.02
CA PHE A 71 21.57 44.81 -26.81
C PHE A 71 22.54 45.69 -25.99
N LYS A 72 23.52 45.04 -25.30
CA LYS A 72 25.01 45.09 -25.49
C LYS A 72 25.70 44.36 -24.31
N THR A 73 26.76 43.54 -24.37
CA THR A 73 27.92 43.32 -25.27
C THR A 73 29.14 44.24 -25.06
N THR A 74 30.11 43.80 -24.24
CA THR A 74 31.59 44.04 -24.29
C THR A 74 32.24 43.29 -23.11
N THR A 75 33.02 42.21 -23.25
CA THR A 75 34.47 42.10 -23.60
C THR A 75 35.47 42.76 -22.63
N ALA A 76 36.31 41.97 -21.94
CA ALA A 76 37.79 41.98 -22.05
C ALA A 76 38.52 41.19 -20.93
N ALA A 77 39.60 40.51 -21.31
CA ALA A 77 40.72 40.07 -20.46
C ALA A 77 41.95 40.99 -20.78
N PRO A 78 43.22 40.76 -20.35
CA PRO A 78 43.78 39.68 -19.52
C PRO A 78 44.78 40.13 -18.43
N GLY A 79 45.39 39.16 -17.73
CA GLY A 79 46.60 39.37 -16.91
C GLY A 79 47.24 38.05 -16.50
N SER A 80 48.57 37.90 -16.68
CA SER A 80 49.27 36.62 -16.44
C SER A 80 50.72 36.80 -15.98
N LYS A 81 51.20 35.84 -15.15
CA LYS A 81 52.56 35.22 -15.10
C LYS A 81 52.79 34.52 -13.73
N GLN A 82 53.09 33.20 -13.72
CA GLN A 82 54.42 32.56 -13.53
C GLN A 82 54.90 32.54 -12.05
N SER A 83 55.65 31.56 -11.53
CA SER A 83 56.46 30.48 -12.15
C SER A 83 56.72 29.25 -11.23
N ASN A 84 56.85 28.05 -11.82
CA ASN A 84 57.95 27.03 -11.68
C ASN A 84 58.43 26.53 -10.27
N VAL A 85 59.06 25.36 -10.02
CA VAL A 85 59.41 24.06 -10.69
C VAL A 85 59.91 23.11 -9.54
N THR A 86 59.79 21.77 -9.51
CA THR A 86 60.66 20.75 -10.17
C THR A 86 60.17 19.30 -9.89
N THR A 87 60.57 18.35 -10.73
CA THR A 87 60.65 16.87 -10.54
C THR A 87 62.11 16.45 -10.15
N PRO A 88 62.55 15.17 -9.96
CA PRO A 88 62.05 13.88 -10.49
C PRO A 88 62.06 12.66 -9.51
N ALA A 89 61.91 11.46 -10.06
CA ALA A 89 61.69 10.19 -9.34
C ALA A 89 62.89 9.23 -9.39
N ASN A 90 62.83 8.14 -8.60
CA ASN A 90 63.46 6.84 -8.91
C ASN A 90 62.87 5.68 -8.05
N THR A 91 62.73 4.52 -8.68
CA THR A 91 62.49 3.17 -8.09
C THR A 91 63.85 2.41 -8.02
N PRO A 92 64.00 1.11 -7.57
CA PRO A 92 63.06 -0.03 -7.57
C PRO A 92 63.10 -1.00 -6.36
N SER A 93 62.27 -2.08 -6.41
CA SER A 93 62.50 -3.50 -5.99
C SER A 93 63.15 -3.84 -4.61
N THR A 94 62.83 -4.91 -3.87
CA THR A 94 62.05 -6.16 -4.08
C THR A 94 61.93 -6.91 -2.73
N THR A 95 60.87 -7.71 -2.50
CA THR A 95 60.91 -9.17 -2.15
C THR A 95 59.54 -9.73 -1.70
N ASN A 96 59.16 -10.88 -2.26
CA ASN A 96 58.26 -11.92 -1.71
C ASN A 96 59.16 -13.05 -1.07
N PRO A 97 58.68 -14.16 -0.44
CA PRO A 97 57.35 -14.79 -0.54
C PRO A 97 56.72 -15.48 0.72
N GLN A 98 55.38 -15.56 0.74
CA GLN A 98 54.51 -16.77 0.85
C GLN A 98 54.96 -18.06 1.62
N ALA A 99 54.16 -18.47 2.65
CA ALA A 99 53.89 -19.86 3.11
C ALA A 99 52.77 -19.86 4.20
N THR A 100 51.53 -20.34 4.04
CA THR A 100 50.96 -21.71 3.91
C THR A 100 50.96 -22.61 5.16
N THR A 101 49.81 -22.73 5.86
CA THR A 101 49.21 -23.93 6.55
C THR A 101 48.10 -23.49 7.53
N ALA A 102 47.34 -24.37 8.21
CA ALA A 102 46.37 -25.37 7.71
C ALA A 102 45.59 -26.03 8.89
N LYS A 103 44.26 -26.15 8.76
CA LYS A 103 43.31 -27.07 9.46
C LYS A 103 42.90 -26.86 10.95
N THR A 104 41.61 -27.17 11.14
CA THR A 104 40.88 -27.71 12.32
C THR A 104 40.49 -26.78 13.50
N PRO A 105 39.29 -26.98 14.10
CA PRO A 105 38.69 -26.08 15.09
C PRO A 105 38.95 -26.52 16.55
N THR A 106 38.54 -25.68 17.52
CA THR A 106 38.49 -26.06 18.94
C THR A 106 37.20 -25.55 19.58
N THR A 107 36.32 -26.47 19.96
CA THR A 107 35.03 -26.17 20.59
C THR A 107 35.25 -25.78 22.06
N THR A 108 34.80 -24.59 22.47
CA THR A 108 34.70 -24.23 23.90
C THR A 108 33.34 -23.61 24.20
N THR A 109 32.49 -24.37 24.89
CA THR A 109 31.19 -23.90 25.38
C THR A 109 31.35 -22.87 26.50
N LYS A 110 30.64 -21.74 26.38
CA LYS A 110 30.35 -20.84 27.50
C LYS A 110 28.88 -20.45 27.48
N SER A 111 28.30 -20.33 28.66
CA SER A 111 26.86 -20.08 28.85
C SER A 111 26.46 -18.65 28.47
N PRO A 112 25.22 -18.44 27.97
CA PRO A 112 24.73 -17.12 27.62
C PRO A 112 24.57 -16.27 28.90
N THR A 113 25.21 -15.11 28.93
CA THR A 113 24.91 -14.06 29.91
C THR A 113 23.92 -13.10 29.26
N THR A 114 22.78 -12.87 29.91
CA THR A 114 21.69 -12.05 29.38
C THR A 114 22.17 -10.63 29.07
N THR A 115 22.39 -10.34 27.80
CA THR A 115 22.86 -9.04 27.33
C THR A 115 21.64 -8.25 26.90
N VAL A 116 21.43 -7.07 27.48
CA VAL A 116 20.35 -6.17 27.06
C VAL A 116 20.64 -5.72 25.64
N ASN A 117 19.72 -6.01 24.71
CA ASN A 117 19.80 -5.54 23.33
C ASN A 117 19.78 -4.01 23.32
N LYS A 118 20.95 -3.41 23.14
CA LYS A 118 21.04 -2.06 22.58
C LYS A 118 20.58 -2.14 21.14
N SER A 119 19.66 -1.27 20.71
CA SER A 119 19.33 -1.12 19.30
C SER A 119 20.59 -0.68 18.54
N THR A 120 21.15 -1.58 17.73
CA THR A 120 22.09 -1.23 16.68
C THR A 120 21.30 -0.50 15.61
N LYS A 121 21.31 0.85 15.63
CA LYS A 121 20.69 1.69 14.58
C LYS A 121 21.15 1.15 13.21
N VAL A 122 20.24 0.61 12.41
CA VAL A 122 20.58 0.03 11.12
C VAL A 122 20.84 1.17 10.15
N HIS A 123 22.10 1.34 9.73
CA HIS A 123 22.43 2.35 8.73
C HIS A 123 22.24 1.76 7.33
N PHE A 124 21.18 2.19 6.64
CA PHE A 124 20.99 1.91 5.23
C PHE A 124 22.02 2.70 4.41
N ASN A 125 23.10 2.04 3.99
CA ASN A 125 24.14 2.68 3.16
C ASN A 125 23.54 3.24 1.86
N THR A 126 24.08 4.37 1.39
CA THR A 126 23.76 4.90 0.05
C THR A 126 24.17 3.89 -1.01
N GLU A 127 23.27 3.63 -1.97
CA GLU A 127 23.40 2.62 -3.02
C GLU A 127 23.88 3.25 -4.34
N ASP A 128 25.07 2.87 -4.81
CA ASP A 128 25.53 3.25 -6.14
C ASP A 128 24.90 2.34 -7.21
N LEU A 129 23.93 2.88 -7.96
CA LEU A 129 23.27 2.17 -9.06
C LEU A 129 24.15 2.00 -10.31
N ASN A 130 25.44 2.33 -10.25
CA ASN A 130 26.45 1.82 -11.19
C ASN A 130 26.86 0.36 -10.90
N GLU A 131 26.55 -0.19 -9.71
CA GLU A 131 26.73 -1.62 -9.44
C GLU A 131 25.95 -2.47 -10.47
N LYS A 132 26.69 -3.33 -11.19
CA LYS A 132 26.09 -4.38 -12.02
C LYS A 132 25.37 -5.39 -11.13
N ILE A 133 24.22 -5.88 -11.58
CA ILE A 133 23.49 -6.94 -10.89
C ILE A 133 24.41 -8.17 -10.78
N ASP A 134 24.39 -8.84 -9.62
CA ASP A 134 25.14 -10.09 -9.42
C ASP A 134 24.76 -11.09 -10.52
N LYS A 135 25.75 -11.62 -11.22
CA LYS A 135 25.56 -12.62 -12.30
C LYS A 135 24.77 -13.85 -11.84
N ASN A 136 24.76 -14.17 -10.54
CA ASN A 136 23.96 -15.26 -9.98
C ASN A 136 22.50 -14.87 -9.68
N VAL A 137 22.21 -13.59 -9.47
CA VAL A 137 20.83 -13.05 -9.49
C VAL A 137 20.34 -12.95 -10.93
N GLU A 138 21.18 -12.42 -11.83
CA GLU A 138 20.84 -12.30 -13.25
C GLU A 138 20.54 -13.67 -13.89
N LYS A 139 21.31 -14.70 -13.51
CA LYS A 139 21.05 -16.10 -13.89
C LYS A 139 19.79 -16.72 -13.31
N ARG A 140 19.25 -16.21 -12.20
CA ARG A 140 18.00 -16.71 -11.61
C ARG A 140 16.77 -16.03 -12.20
N VAL A 141 16.84 -14.72 -12.46
CA VAL A 141 15.67 -13.90 -12.85
C VAL A 141 15.45 -13.86 -14.37
N TRP A 142 16.50 -13.86 -15.20
CA TRP A 142 16.37 -13.71 -16.66
C TRP A 142 16.87 -14.92 -17.47
N TYR A 143 17.97 -15.58 -17.09
CA TYR A 143 18.65 -16.66 -17.85
C TYR A 143 17.88 -18.01 -17.93
N LYS A 144 16.56 -18.01 -17.73
CA LYS A 144 15.69 -19.20 -17.82
C LYS A 144 14.54 -19.06 -18.83
N ALA A 145 14.41 -17.90 -19.45
CA ALA A 145 13.60 -17.68 -20.63
C ALA A 145 14.52 -17.30 -21.80
N GLU A 146 13.99 -17.34 -23.02
CA GLU A 146 14.57 -16.57 -24.12
C GLU A 146 14.43 -15.07 -23.81
N ASP A 147 15.29 -14.22 -24.38
CA ASP A 147 15.22 -12.76 -24.21
C ASP A 147 14.04 -12.15 -25.00
N SER A 148 12.84 -12.67 -24.80
CA SER A 148 11.58 -12.09 -25.26
C SER A 148 11.19 -10.95 -24.33
N GLU A 149 11.38 -9.72 -24.79
CA GLU A 149 10.57 -8.59 -24.35
C GLU A 149 9.07 -8.92 -24.55
N PRO A 150 8.14 -8.36 -23.75
CA PRO A 150 6.71 -8.61 -23.94
C PRO A 150 6.31 -8.29 -25.39
N PRO A 151 5.45 -9.11 -26.02
CA PRO A 151 5.19 -9.03 -27.45
C PRO A 151 4.66 -7.65 -27.83
N GLU A 152 5.41 -6.90 -28.63
CA GLU A 152 5.05 -5.53 -29.03
C GLU A 152 3.79 -5.56 -29.92
N LEU A 153 2.64 -5.26 -29.32
CA LEU A 153 1.35 -5.26 -29.99
C LEU A 153 1.26 -4.04 -30.93
N GLU A 154 0.96 -4.29 -32.21
CA GLU A 154 0.92 -3.24 -33.24
C GLU A 154 -0.16 -2.15 -33.01
N CYS A 155 -1.06 -2.38 -32.05
CA CYS A 155 -2.02 -1.41 -31.53
C CYS A 155 -2.34 -1.70 -30.05
N PRO A 156 -2.62 -0.66 -29.24
CA PRO A 156 -3.02 -0.80 -27.84
C PRO A 156 -4.43 -1.41 -27.69
N PRO A 157 -4.82 -1.83 -26.47
CA PRO A 157 -6.21 -2.13 -26.14
C PRO A 157 -7.10 -0.88 -26.28
N LEU A 158 -8.38 -1.11 -26.55
CA LEU A 158 -9.40 -0.05 -26.57
C LEU A 158 -9.89 0.33 -25.16
N GLY A 159 -9.61 -0.50 -24.15
CA GLY A 159 -9.97 -0.28 -22.76
C GLY A 159 -11.39 -0.77 -22.45
N LEU A 160 -11.66 -2.04 -22.76
CA LEU A 160 -12.75 -2.80 -22.16
C LEU A 160 -12.45 -3.08 -20.68
N GLU A 161 -11.20 -3.39 -20.30
CA GLU A 161 -10.80 -3.54 -18.90
C GLU A 161 -10.76 -2.20 -18.15
N SER A 162 -9.96 -1.23 -18.64
CA SER A 162 -9.83 0.13 -18.07
C SER A 162 -11.07 1.04 -18.24
N LEU A 163 -12.21 0.47 -18.64
CA LEU A 163 -13.52 1.11 -18.78
C LEU A 163 -13.61 2.31 -19.76
N ARG A 164 -12.55 2.62 -20.53
CA ARG A 164 -12.54 3.64 -21.60
C ARG A 164 -13.65 3.39 -22.62
N VAL A 165 -13.91 2.13 -22.99
CA VAL A 165 -15.10 1.72 -23.73
C VAL A 165 -16.29 1.75 -22.78
N LYS A 166 -17.20 2.70 -22.95
CA LYS A 166 -18.42 2.83 -22.11
C LYS A 166 -19.43 1.72 -22.44
N ASP A 167 -20.25 1.31 -21.47
CA ASP A 167 -21.21 0.20 -21.62
C ASP A 167 -22.14 0.33 -22.84
N ALA A 168 -22.51 1.56 -23.23
CA ALA A 168 -23.32 1.82 -24.43
C ALA A 168 -22.64 1.46 -25.77
N GLN A 169 -21.33 1.21 -25.79
CA GLN A 169 -20.58 0.72 -26.96
C GLN A 169 -20.60 -0.82 -27.06
N LEU A 170 -21.07 -1.52 -26.02
CA LEU A 170 -21.09 -2.98 -25.93
C LEU A 170 -22.52 -3.49 -26.16
N GLN A 171 -22.71 -4.37 -27.14
CA GLN A 171 -23.99 -5.03 -27.43
C GLN A 171 -23.77 -6.51 -27.73
N ALA A 172 -24.79 -7.35 -27.57
CA ALA A 172 -24.72 -8.77 -27.89
C ALA A 172 -25.96 -9.25 -28.66
N SER A 173 -25.87 -10.42 -29.26
CA SER A 173 -27.00 -11.16 -29.85
C SER A 173 -28.11 -11.39 -28.83
N THR A 174 -27.74 -11.96 -27.67
CA THR A 174 -28.59 -12.31 -26.55
C THR A 174 -27.77 -12.30 -25.24
N TYR A 175 -28.41 -12.39 -24.09
CA TYR A 175 -27.75 -12.66 -22.80
C TYR A 175 -28.68 -13.36 -21.81
N LYS A 176 -28.15 -14.22 -20.92
CA LYS A 176 -28.96 -15.05 -20.00
C LYS A 176 -29.75 -14.24 -18.96
N ARG A 177 -29.08 -13.31 -18.29
CA ARG A 177 -29.63 -12.43 -17.23
C ARG A 177 -28.87 -11.11 -17.23
N ARG A 178 -29.37 -10.07 -16.54
CA ARG A 178 -28.74 -8.73 -16.54
C ARG A 178 -27.27 -8.78 -16.10
N GLY A 179 -26.95 -9.55 -15.05
CA GLY A 179 -25.57 -9.75 -14.58
C GLY A 179 -24.64 -10.42 -15.59
N LEU A 180 -25.18 -11.05 -16.65
CA LEU A 180 -24.42 -11.69 -17.73
C LEU A 180 -24.55 -10.94 -19.07
N GLY A 181 -24.85 -9.64 -19.03
CA GLY A 181 -25.03 -8.78 -20.21
C GLY A 181 -23.72 -8.37 -20.90
N PRO A 182 -23.78 -7.75 -22.10
CA PRO A 182 -22.58 -7.36 -22.86
C PRO A 182 -21.64 -6.38 -22.12
N HIS A 183 -22.17 -5.58 -21.19
CA HIS A 183 -21.41 -4.67 -20.32
C HIS A 183 -20.47 -5.39 -19.32
N ARG A 184 -20.55 -6.73 -19.26
CA ARG A 184 -19.76 -7.64 -18.43
C ARG A 184 -18.83 -8.53 -19.29
N GLY A 185 -18.86 -8.40 -20.62
CA GLY A 185 -17.95 -9.08 -21.55
C GLY A 185 -16.57 -8.45 -21.63
N ARG A 186 -16.02 -7.99 -20.50
CA ARG A 186 -14.76 -7.22 -20.38
C ARG A 186 -13.66 -8.09 -19.80
N LEU A 187 -12.42 -7.94 -20.26
CA LEU A 187 -11.26 -8.63 -19.70
C LEU A 187 -11.12 -8.37 -18.18
N ASN A 188 -10.66 -9.39 -17.45
CA ASN A 188 -10.42 -9.44 -16.01
C ASN A 188 -11.57 -9.02 -15.07
N ILE A 189 -12.76 -8.71 -15.57
CA ILE A 189 -13.89 -8.34 -14.70
C ILE A 189 -14.25 -9.48 -13.76
N GLN A 190 -14.48 -9.17 -12.48
CA GLN A 190 -14.75 -10.14 -11.42
C GLN A 190 -16.25 -10.27 -11.13
N SER A 191 -16.67 -11.46 -10.72
CA SER A 191 -18.03 -11.72 -10.23
C SER A 191 -18.22 -11.28 -8.78
N GLY A 192 -19.48 -11.15 -8.35
CA GLY A 192 -19.80 -11.34 -6.94
C GLY A 192 -19.58 -12.77 -6.45
N ILE A 193 -19.86 -13.00 -5.16
CA ILE A 193 -19.69 -14.31 -4.49
C ILE A 193 -20.93 -15.22 -4.72
N GLU A 194 -22.09 -14.65 -5.05
CA GLU A 194 -23.35 -15.37 -5.24
C GLU A 194 -23.66 -15.59 -6.75
N ASP A 195 -23.95 -16.82 -7.19
CA ASP A 195 -24.51 -17.02 -8.54
C ASP A 195 -25.96 -16.50 -8.60
N GLY A 196 -26.28 -15.72 -9.63
CA GLY A 196 -27.60 -15.12 -9.80
C GLY A 196 -27.66 -13.63 -9.47
N ASP A 197 -26.55 -13.03 -9.05
CA ASP A 197 -26.47 -11.60 -8.76
C ASP A 197 -26.61 -10.71 -10.02
N ILE A 198 -26.51 -9.40 -9.82
CA ILE A 198 -26.56 -8.41 -10.90
C ILE A 198 -25.18 -8.11 -11.53
N TYR A 199 -24.13 -8.82 -11.11
CA TYR A 199 -22.71 -8.54 -11.39
C TYR A 199 -21.85 -9.81 -11.59
N ASP A 200 -22.33 -10.82 -12.33
CA ASP A 200 -21.53 -11.97 -12.75
C ASP A 200 -20.28 -11.58 -13.57
N GLY A 201 -19.25 -12.44 -13.59
CA GLY A 201 -17.94 -12.17 -14.22
C GLY A 201 -17.81 -12.52 -15.72
N ALA A 202 -18.86 -12.34 -16.53
CA ALA A 202 -18.79 -12.47 -18.01
C ALA A 202 -20.00 -11.88 -18.74
N TRP A 203 -19.91 -11.75 -20.06
CA TRP A 203 -21.10 -11.87 -20.92
C TRP A 203 -21.37 -13.37 -21.16
N CYS A 204 -22.63 -13.81 -21.03
CA CYS A 204 -23.07 -15.15 -21.44
C CYS A 204 -24.33 -15.09 -22.32
N ALA A 205 -24.28 -15.73 -23.49
CA ALA A 205 -25.40 -15.80 -24.43
C ALA A 205 -26.58 -16.64 -23.91
N ALA A 206 -27.81 -16.28 -24.28
CA ALA A 206 -29.03 -16.96 -23.84
C ALA A 206 -29.25 -18.32 -24.52
N TYR A 207 -28.71 -18.50 -25.72
CA TYR A 207 -28.83 -19.72 -26.52
C TYR A 207 -27.45 -20.28 -26.86
N GLU A 208 -27.36 -21.60 -27.00
CA GLU A 208 -26.10 -22.33 -27.18
C GLU A 208 -25.94 -22.76 -28.65
N ASP A 209 -25.87 -21.76 -29.52
CA ASP A 209 -25.72 -21.88 -30.98
C ASP A 209 -24.57 -21.00 -31.51
N LYS A 210 -24.31 -21.08 -32.83
CA LYS A 210 -23.19 -20.39 -33.49
C LYS A 210 -23.53 -18.99 -34.03
N GLU A 211 -24.79 -18.56 -33.89
CA GLU A 211 -25.26 -17.24 -34.33
C GLU A 211 -25.07 -16.17 -33.25
N GLN A 212 -24.56 -16.57 -32.07
CA GLN A 212 -24.29 -15.66 -30.96
C GLN A 212 -23.07 -14.77 -31.22
N TRP A 213 -23.11 -13.55 -30.70
CA TRP A 213 -22.01 -12.59 -30.81
C TRP A 213 -21.98 -11.56 -29.68
N LEU A 214 -20.77 -11.13 -29.31
CA LEU A 214 -20.51 -9.88 -28.59
C LEU A 214 -19.97 -8.85 -29.58
N ARG A 215 -20.43 -7.60 -29.51
CA ARG A 215 -20.07 -6.49 -30.41
C ARG A 215 -19.53 -5.29 -29.65
N VAL A 216 -18.44 -4.72 -30.15
CA VAL A 216 -17.84 -3.46 -29.71
C VAL A 216 -17.99 -2.40 -30.81
N ASP A 217 -18.40 -1.19 -30.42
CA ASP A 217 -18.36 0.02 -31.25
C ASP A 217 -17.17 0.91 -30.84
N ALA A 218 -16.16 1.02 -31.70
CA ALA A 218 -15.01 1.88 -31.46
C ALA A 218 -15.30 3.39 -31.66
N ARG A 219 -16.53 3.76 -32.06
CA ARG A 219 -17.06 5.11 -32.36
C ARG A 219 -16.41 5.83 -33.53
N ARG A 220 -15.12 5.61 -33.78
CA ARG A 220 -14.29 6.15 -34.87
C ARG A 220 -13.85 5.01 -35.80
N PRO A 221 -13.31 5.30 -37.00
CA PRO A 221 -12.55 4.31 -37.76
C PRO A 221 -11.33 3.85 -36.97
N THR A 222 -11.16 2.54 -36.82
CA THR A 222 -10.11 1.90 -36.01
C THR A 222 -9.49 0.75 -36.79
N ARG A 223 -8.16 0.66 -36.76
CA ARG A 223 -7.40 -0.50 -37.24
C ARG A 223 -7.38 -1.54 -36.14
N PHE A 224 -8.22 -2.56 -36.27
CA PHE A 224 -8.23 -3.69 -35.35
C PHE A 224 -7.12 -4.69 -35.72
N THR A 225 -6.37 -5.14 -34.72
CA THR A 225 -5.19 -6.03 -34.87
C THR A 225 -5.36 -7.37 -34.16
N GLY A 226 -6.25 -7.46 -33.16
CA GLY A 226 -6.48 -8.69 -32.42
C GLY A 226 -7.58 -8.57 -31.36
N VAL A 227 -7.88 -9.70 -30.72
CA VAL A 227 -8.77 -9.83 -29.57
C VAL A 227 -8.07 -10.67 -28.50
N VAL A 228 -8.17 -10.27 -27.24
CA VAL A 228 -7.83 -11.13 -26.09
C VAL A 228 -9.12 -11.68 -25.52
N LEU A 229 -9.23 -13.00 -25.38
CA LEU A 229 -10.36 -13.66 -24.72
C LEU A 229 -9.96 -14.25 -23.36
N GLN A 230 -10.94 -14.32 -22.46
CA GLN A 230 -10.86 -14.95 -21.15
C GLN A 230 -12.21 -15.62 -20.82
N GLY A 231 -12.23 -16.69 -20.04
CA GLY A 231 -13.48 -17.35 -19.63
C GLY A 231 -14.24 -16.58 -18.55
N ARG A 232 -15.33 -17.14 -18.01
CA ARG A 232 -16.15 -16.49 -16.96
C ARG A 232 -15.47 -16.53 -15.59
N SER A 233 -15.26 -15.37 -14.96
CA SER A 233 -15.00 -15.33 -13.51
C SER A 233 -16.28 -15.76 -12.78
N SER A 234 -16.18 -16.87 -12.05
CA SER A 234 -17.18 -17.33 -11.08
C SER A 234 -16.61 -18.47 -10.24
N ILE A 235 -16.98 -18.55 -8.96
CA ILE A 235 -16.61 -19.69 -8.10
C ILE A 235 -17.51 -20.92 -8.28
N TRP A 236 -18.61 -20.80 -9.04
CA TRP A 236 -19.68 -21.80 -9.14
C TRP A 236 -19.75 -22.55 -10.48
N SER A 237 -19.04 -22.08 -11.51
CA SER A 237 -19.21 -22.53 -12.89
C SER A 237 -17.96 -22.32 -13.74
N TRP A 238 -17.73 -23.25 -14.68
CA TRP A 238 -16.60 -23.24 -15.62
C TRP A 238 -17.11 -23.01 -17.04
N ASP A 239 -17.59 -21.79 -17.31
CA ASP A 239 -18.05 -21.38 -18.64
C ASP A 239 -16.93 -20.67 -19.42
N PHE A 240 -16.55 -21.18 -20.58
CA PHE A 240 -15.57 -20.54 -21.48
C PHE A 240 -15.70 -20.97 -22.95
N VAL A 241 -15.31 -20.07 -23.85
CA VAL A 241 -15.30 -20.28 -25.32
C VAL A 241 -13.94 -20.81 -25.75
N THR A 242 -13.94 -21.93 -26.50
CA THR A 242 -12.73 -22.68 -26.90
C THR A 242 -12.30 -22.40 -28.35
N SER A 243 -13.20 -21.90 -29.19
CA SER A 243 -12.83 -21.30 -30.49
C SER A 243 -13.87 -20.26 -30.93
N TYR A 244 -13.43 -19.27 -31.71
CA TYR A 244 -14.27 -18.17 -32.18
C TYR A 244 -13.88 -17.70 -33.58
N LYS A 245 -14.78 -16.95 -34.22
CA LYS A 245 -14.52 -16.14 -35.41
C LYS A 245 -14.67 -14.67 -35.07
N VAL A 246 -14.14 -13.80 -35.93
CA VAL A 246 -14.35 -12.35 -35.84
C VAL A 246 -15.02 -11.83 -37.10
N GLN A 247 -15.99 -10.93 -36.94
CA GLN A 247 -16.62 -10.18 -38.03
C GLN A 247 -16.44 -8.68 -37.81
N LEU A 248 -16.25 -7.90 -38.87
CA LEU A 248 -16.08 -6.45 -38.81
C LEU A 248 -17.08 -5.72 -39.72
N SER A 249 -17.41 -4.48 -39.37
CA SER A 249 -18.39 -3.65 -40.10
C SER A 249 -18.12 -2.15 -39.93
N ASN A 250 -18.58 -1.35 -40.91
CA ASN A 250 -18.50 0.12 -40.88
C ASN A 250 -19.85 0.78 -40.59
N ASP A 251 -20.95 0.09 -40.90
CA ASP A 251 -22.34 0.58 -40.83
C ASP A 251 -23.20 -0.19 -39.82
N SER A 252 -22.65 -1.26 -39.21
CA SER A 252 -23.31 -2.27 -38.36
C SER A 252 -24.37 -3.15 -39.07
N ILE A 253 -24.53 -3.01 -40.39
CA ILE A 253 -25.50 -3.74 -41.22
C ILE A 253 -24.77 -4.77 -42.08
N ALA A 254 -23.76 -4.34 -42.85
CA ALA A 254 -22.92 -5.20 -43.67
C ALA A 254 -21.72 -5.70 -42.85
N TRP A 255 -21.66 -7.01 -42.62
CA TRP A 255 -20.61 -7.67 -41.85
C TRP A 255 -19.70 -8.49 -42.75
N LYS A 256 -18.39 -8.38 -42.54
CA LYS A 256 -17.35 -9.14 -43.25
C LYS A 256 -16.56 -9.99 -42.24
N PRO A 257 -16.35 -11.28 -42.47
CA PRO A 257 -15.49 -12.08 -41.61
C PRO A 257 -14.03 -11.61 -41.71
N CYS A 258 -13.27 -11.78 -40.63
CA CYS A 258 -11.81 -11.74 -40.68
C CYS A 258 -11.31 -12.95 -41.49
N MET A 259 -10.34 -12.74 -42.38
CA MET A 259 -9.86 -13.76 -43.32
C MET A 259 -8.41 -14.15 -43.03
N ASN A 260 -8.11 -15.44 -43.14
CA ASN A 260 -6.75 -15.97 -43.24
C ASN A 260 -6.50 -16.37 -44.70
N GLY A 261 -5.95 -15.44 -45.49
CA GLY A 261 -5.84 -15.61 -46.94
C GLY A 261 -7.21 -15.67 -47.63
N THR A 262 -7.65 -16.87 -48.01
CA THR A 262 -8.93 -17.12 -48.70
C THR A 262 -10.02 -17.72 -47.82
N GLU A 263 -9.71 -18.13 -46.59
CA GLU A 263 -10.64 -18.78 -45.67
C GLU A 263 -10.99 -17.88 -44.48
N GLU A 264 -12.13 -18.10 -43.84
CA GLU A 264 -12.51 -17.35 -42.63
C GLU A 264 -11.58 -17.73 -41.46
N ALA A 265 -10.98 -16.73 -40.81
CA ALA A 265 -10.09 -16.93 -39.67
C ALA A 265 -10.87 -17.47 -38.47
N VAL A 266 -10.53 -18.70 -38.05
CA VAL A 266 -10.94 -19.28 -36.77
C VAL A 266 -9.79 -19.14 -35.79
N PHE A 267 -10.08 -18.57 -34.63
CA PHE A 267 -9.13 -18.32 -33.55
C PHE A 267 -9.34 -19.33 -32.42
N GLU A 268 -8.25 -19.81 -31.83
CA GLU A 268 -8.30 -20.62 -30.60
C GLU A 268 -8.68 -19.72 -29.42
N GLY A 269 -9.55 -20.25 -28.55
CA GLY A 269 -10.02 -19.57 -27.34
C GLY A 269 -9.35 -20.11 -26.08
N ASN A 270 -10.05 -20.01 -24.95
CA ASN A 270 -9.52 -20.38 -23.64
C ASN A 270 -9.57 -21.90 -23.39
N GLN A 271 -8.70 -22.37 -22.50
CA GLN A 271 -8.69 -23.74 -21.99
C GLN A 271 -9.17 -23.83 -20.52
N ASP A 272 -9.34 -22.67 -19.88
CA ASP A 272 -9.77 -22.46 -18.49
C ASP A 272 -10.52 -21.11 -18.36
N THR A 273 -10.87 -20.68 -17.15
CA THR A 273 -11.65 -19.45 -16.91
C THR A 273 -10.82 -18.16 -16.76
N GLU A 274 -9.53 -18.25 -16.41
CA GLU A 274 -8.72 -17.11 -15.95
C GLU A 274 -7.58 -16.71 -16.89
N THR A 275 -6.99 -17.65 -17.65
CA THR A 275 -5.85 -17.38 -18.54
C THR A 275 -6.30 -16.56 -19.76
N PRO A 276 -5.81 -15.33 -19.96
CA PRO A 276 -6.07 -14.56 -21.18
C PRO A 276 -5.38 -15.21 -22.40
N VAL A 277 -6.09 -15.27 -23.53
CA VAL A 277 -5.61 -15.86 -24.79
C VAL A 277 -5.73 -14.84 -25.92
N LEU A 278 -4.60 -14.52 -26.55
CA LEU A 278 -4.48 -13.56 -27.64
C LEU A 278 -4.73 -14.21 -29.01
N GLY A 279 -5.75 -13.73 -29.72
CA GLY A 279 -5.96 -13.98 -31.15
C GLY A 279 -5.55 -12.76 -31.98
N LEU A 280 -4.32 -12.75 -32.51
CA LEU A 280 -3.88 -11.76 -33.50
C LEU A 280 -4.48 -12.04 -34.87
N PHE A 281 -4.89 -11.00 -35.59
CA PHE A 281 -5.48 -11.13 -36.92
C PHE A 281 -4.39 -11.36 -37.98
N PRO A 282 -4.58 -12.26 -38.96
CA PRO A 282 -3.62 -12.50 -40.04
C PRO A 282 -3.32 -11.25 -40.88
N VAL A 283 -4.28 -10.33 -40.96
CA VAL A 283 -4.15 -9.01 -41.58
C VAL A 283 -4.94 -8.00 -40.72
N PRO A 284 -4.37 -6.85 -40.31
CA PRO A 284 -5.12 -5.80 -39.61
C PRO A 284 -6.26 -5.24 -40.47
N VAL A 285 -7.44 -5.03 -39.87
CA VAL A 285 -8.65 -4.59 -40.59
C VAL A 285 -9.13 -3.24 -40.07
N VAL A 286 -9.33 -2.29 -40.98
CA VAL A 286 -9.93 -0.98 -40.65
C VAL A 286 -11.44 -1.08 -40.68
N ALA A 287 -12.09 -0.85 -39.53
CA ALA A 287 -13.55 -0.84 -39.39
C ALA A 287 -14.00 0.11 -38.27
N ARG A 288 -15.30 0.20 -37.98
CA ARG A 288 -15.82 0.87 -36.77
C ARG A 288 -16.32 -0.13 -35.73
N TYR A 289 -16.96 -1.19 -36.18
CA TYR A 289 -17.56 -2.21 -35.34
C TYR A 289 -16.84 -3.54 -35.50
N LEU A 290 -16.65 -4.23 -34.37
CA LEU A 290 -16.10 -5.57 -34.29
C LEU A 290 -17.10 -6.49 -33.59
N ARG A 291 -17.25 -7.72 -34.07
CA ARG A 291 -18.00 -8.82 -33.47
C ARG A 291 -17.09 -10.00 -33.18
N ILE A 292 -17.27 -10.60 -32.02
CA ILE A 292 -16.68 -11.88 -31.60
C ILE A 292 -17.81 -12.91 -31.70
N ASN A 293 -17.63 -13.96 -32.50
CA ASN A 293 -18.63 -14.98 -32.81
C ASN A 293 -18.15 -16.36 -32.30
N PRO A 294 -18.55 -16.81 -31.10
CA PRO A 294 -18.19 -18.13 -30.57
C PRO A 294 -18.54 -19.28 -31.54
N GLN A 295 -17.66 -20.26 -31.67
CA GLN A 295 -17.84 -21.43 -32.55
C GLN A 295 -17.84 -22.76 -31.80
N THR A 296 -17.07 -22.86 -30.72
CA THR A 296 -17.11 -23.95 -29.74
C THR A 296 -16.86 -23.42 -28.33
N TRP A 297 -17.37 -24.12 -27.32
CA TRP A 297 -17.25 -23.79 -25.90
C TRP A 297 -16.95 -25.05 -25.08
N TYR A 298 -16.78 -24.90 -23.76
CA TYR A 298 -16.59 -26.04 -22.85
C TYR A 298 -17.81 -26.98 -22.87
N LYS A 299 -17.58 -28.29 -23.03
CA LYS A 299 -18.64 -29.29 -23.31
C LYS A 299 -19.72 -29.43 -22.23
N ASN A 300 -19.40 -29.09 -20.98
CA ASN A 300 -20.30 -29.16 -19.83
C ASN A 300 -20.63 -27.76 -19.28
N GLY A 301 -20.27 -26.71 -20.03
CA GLY A 301 -20.55 -25.31 -19.72
C GLY A 301 -21.16 -24.63 -20.94
N THR A 302 -21.23 -23.31 -20.91
CA THR A 302 -22.09 -22.55 -21.80
C THR A 302 -21.33 -21.40 -22.49
N ILE A 303 -21.95 -20.73 -23.46
CA ILE A 303 -21.30 -19.66 -24.22
C ILE A 303 -21.13 -18.42 -23.32
N CYS A 304 -19.96 -18.31 -22.70
CA CYS A 304 -19.55 -17.15 -21.92
C CYS A 304 -18.13 -16.70 -22.27
N LEU A 305 -17.90 -15.39 -22.32
CA LEU A 305 -16.55 -14.82 -22.44
C LEU A 305 -16.43 -13.43 -21.80
N ARG A 306 -15.19 -13.13 -21.44
CA ARG A 306 -14.60 -11.82 -21.15
C ARG A 306 -13.67 -11.46 -22.32
N ALA A 307 -13.57 -10.18 -22.71
CA ALA A 307 -12.76 -9.77 -23.84
C ALA A 307 -12.09 -8.40 -23.69
N GLU A 308 -10.93 -8.23 -24.32
CA GLU A 308 -10.32 -6.94 -24.68
C GLU A 308 -10.07 -6.93 -26.20
N VAL A 309 -10.08 -5.74 -26.81
CA VAL A 309 -9.96 -5.57 -28.25
C VAL A 309 -8.80 -4.65 -28.57
N LEU A 310 -7.85 -5.13 -29.37
CA LEU A 310 -6.67 -4.38 -29.77
C LEU A 310 -6.96 -3.56 -31.03
N GLY A 311 -6.73 -2.25 -30.99
CA GLY A 311 -6.90 -1.42 -32.17
C GLY A 311 -6.53 0.05 -32.04
N CYS A 312 -5.88 0.57 -33.07
CA CYS A 312 -5.47 1.98 -33.18
C CYS A 312 -6.60 2.80 -33.81
N SER A 313 -7.02 3.91 -33.20
CA SER A 313 -7.91 4.84 -33.92
C SER A 313 -7.19 5.46 -35.12
N ILE A 314 -7.89 5.59 -36.25
CA ILE A 314 -7.36 6.18 -37.49
C ILE A 314 -8.01 7.55 -37.71
N PRO A 315 -7.25 8.57 -38.16
CA PRO A 315 -7.80 9.82 -38.67
C PRO A 315 -8.91 9.63 -39.71
N ASP A 316 -10.09 10.20 -39.46
CA ASP A 316 -11.14 10.33 -40.48
C ASP A 316 -10.85 11.57 -41.34
N PRO A 317 -10.57 11.43 -42.65
CA PRO A 317 -10.30 12.56 -43.54
C PRO A 317 -11.48 13.55 -43.65
N ASN A 318 -12.69 13.12 -43.28
CA ASN A 318 -13.91 13.92 -43.37
C ASN A 318 -14.25 14.66 -42.06
N ASN A 319 -13.53 14.40 -40.95
CA ASN A 319 -13.91 14.88 -39.62
C ASN A 319 -12.76 15.59 -38.88
N ILE A 320 -12.39 16.75 -39.41
CA ILE A 320 -11.27 17.60 -38.97
C ILE A 320 -11.38 18.01 -37.49
N TYR A 321 -12.60 18.09 -36.94
CA TYR A 321 -12.84 18.59 -35.57
C TYR A 321 -12.73 17.55 -34.46
N MET A 322 -12.60 16.24 -34.77
CA MET A 322 -12.43 15.21 -33.74
C MET A 322 -10.96 14.88 -33.39
N TRP A 323 -10.00 15.61 -33.97
CA TRP A 323 -8.58 15.62 -33.61
C TRP A 323 -8.29 16.35 -32.28
N GLN A 324 -9.18 16.25 -31.29
CA GLN A 324 -8.72 16.42 -29.91
C GLN A 324 -7.82 15.22 -29.61
N GLU A 325 -6.56 15.51 -29.33
CA GLU A 325 -5.53 14.54 -28.95
C GLU A 325 -6.05 13.71 -27.76
N GLU A 326 -5.62 12.45 -27.65
CA GLU A 326 -5.73 11.77 -26.36
C GLU A 326 -4.90 12.58 -25.37
N GLU A 327 -5.54 13.12 -24.33
CA GLU A 327 -4.93 14.14 -23.45
C GLU A 327 -3.75 13.56 -22.67
N GLY A 328 -2.58 13.60 -23.29
CA GLY A 328 -1.31 13.27 -22.67
C GLY A 328 -0.98 14.25 -21.55
N SER A 329 -0.27 13.74 -20.53
CA SER A 329 0.22 14.55 -19.42
C SER A 329 0.98 15.79 -19.93
N ARG A 330 0.78 16.91 -19.24
CA ARG A 330 1.52 18.15 -19.48
C ARG A 330 2.98 18.03 -19.01
N ASP A 331 3.22 17.11 -18.08
CA ASP A 331 4.55 16.82 -17.54
C ASP A 331 5.28 15.84 -18.46
N LYS A 332 6.47 16.20 -18.96
CA LYS A 332 7.23 15.40 -19.94
C LYS A 332 8.00 14.23 -19.32
N LEU A 333 7.31 13.36 -18.59
CA LEU A 333 7.88 12.22 -17.84
C LEU A 333 8.09 10.99 -18.73
N ASP A 334 8.86 10.01 -18.25
CA ASP A 334 9.07 8.71 -18.92
C ASP A 334 7.85 7.79 -18.72
N PHE A 335 6.79 7.95 -19.51
CA PHE A 335 5.55 7.17 -19.41
C PHE A 335 5.63 5.84 -20.17
N ARG A 336 5.97 4.77 -19.43
CA ARG A 336 5.98 3.37 -19.88
C ARG A 336 6.15 2.46 -18.67
N HIS A 337 6.04 1.15 -18.88
CA HIS A 337 6.38 0.17 -17.84
C HIS A 337 7.89 -0.01 -17.73
N HIS A 338 8.40 -0.04 -16.50
CA HIS A 338 9.83 -0.14 -16.22
C HIS A 338 10.19 -1.51 -15.65
N ASN A 339 10.86 -2.37 -16.42
CA ASN A 339 11.46 -3.58 -15.83
C ASN A 339 12.52 -3.22 -14.78
N TYR A 340 12.89 -4.14 -13.90
CA TYR A 340 13.77 -3.87 -12.76
C TYR A 340 15.15 -3.29 -13.15
N LYS A 341 15.68 -3.62 -14.34
CA LYS A 341 16.94 -3.00 -14.84
C LYS A 341 16.72 -1.53 -15.22
N GLU A 342 15.55 -1.19 -15.73
CA GLU A 342 15.16 0.16 -16.16
C GLU A 342 14.68 1.04 -15.01
N MET A 343 13.94 0.48 -14.06
CA MET A 343 13.58 1.13 -12.79
C MET A 343 14.84 1.69 -12.11
N ARG A 344 15.90 0.87 -12.00
CA ARG A 344 17.21 1.33 -11.50
C ARG A 344 17.83 2.44 -12.36
N LYS A 345 17.72 2.36 -13.68
CA LYS A 345 18.24 3.37 -14.62
C LYS A 345 17.52 4.72 -14.44
N LEU A 346 16.20 4.70 -14.26
CA LEU A 346 15.37 5.88 -14.01
C LEU A 346 15.68 6.48 -12.64
N MET A 347 15.67 5.68 -11.57
CA MET A 347 16.02 6.14 -10.22
C MET A 347 17.42 6.79 -10.22
N ARG A 348 18.42 6.16 -10.87
CA ARG A 348 19.76 6.75 -10.99
C ARG A 348 19.75 8.06 -11.76
N SER A 349 19.03 8.15 -12.89
CA SER A 349 18.89 9.39 -13.67
C SER A 349 18.29 10.55 -12.87
N VAL A 350 17.31 10.26 -12.00
CA VAL A 350 16.74 11.25 -11.07
C VAL A 350 17.76 11.69 -10.01
N HIS A 351 18.51 10.75 -9.43
CA HIS A 351 19.56 11.08 -8.46
C HIS A 351 20.73 11.87 -9.08
N GLU A 352 21.21 11.47 -10.26
CA GLU A 352 22.20 12.20 -11.07
C GLU A 352 21.69 13.62 -11.44
N SER A 353 20.37 13.81 -11.55
CA SER A 353 19.74 15.09 -11.86
C SER A 353 19.53 16.01 -10.65
N CYS A 354 19.38 15.45 -9.45
CA CYS A 354 19.06 16.15 -8.21
C CYS A 354 19.83 15.58 -7.00
N PRO A 355 21.18 15.49 -7.03
CA PRO A 355 21.96 14.78 -6.02
C PRO A 355 21.89 15.45 -4.64
N ASP A 356 21.72 16.78 -4.59
CA ASP A 356 21.69 17.55 -3.35
C ASP A 356 20.44 17.28 -2.49
N ILE A 357 19.36 16.76 -3.10
CA ILE A 357 18.07 16.52 -2.44
C ILE A 357 17.57 15.06 -2.54
N THR A 358 18.41 14.13 -2.99
CA THR A 358 18.01 12.72 -3.15
C THR A 358 19.06 11.74 -2.65
N ARG A 359 18.61 10.60 -2.13
CA ARG A 359 19.46 9.47 -1.74
C ARG A 359 18.78 8.16 -2.09
N ILE A 360 19.48 7.29 -2.79
CA ILE A 360 19.02 5.92 -3.06
C ILE A 360 19.63 5.01 -2.02
N TYR A 361 18.83 4.11 -1.45
CA TYR A 361 19.31 3.03 -0.56
C TYR A 361 18.47 1.76 -0.74
N SER A 362 18.88 0.66 -0.09
CA SER A 362 18.21 -0.65 -0.18
C SER A 362 17.75 -1.10 1.21
N ILE A 363 16.46 -1.41 1.39
CA ILE A 363 15.92 -1.89 2.68
C ILE A 363 16.15 -3.39 2.92
N GLY A 364 16.33 -4.15 1.85
CA GLY A 364 16.55 -5.60 1.89
C GLY A 364 16.68 -6.20 0.50
N LYS A 365 16.40 -7.49 0.37
CA LYS A 365 16.34 -8.19 -0.92
C LYS A 365 15.11 -9.08 -0.98
N SER A 366 14.61 -9.29 -2.20
CA SER A 366 13.59 -10.28 -2.52
C SER A 366 14.15 -11.71 -2.48
N TYR A 367 13.27 -12.69 -2.60
CA TYR A 367 13.65 -14.11 -2.63
C TYR A 367 14.64 -14.45 -3.75
N MET A 368 14.42 -13.94 -4.97
CA MET A 368 15.35 -14.13 -6.10
C MET A 368 16.64 -13.29 -5.94
N GLY A 369 16.66 -12.34 -5.01
CA GLY A 369 17.84 -11.55 -4.61
C GLY A 369 17.90 -10.14 -5.21
N LEU A 370 16.79 -9.62 -5.74
CA LEU A 370 16.67 -8.24 -6.19
C LEU A 370 16.66 -7.30 -4.96
N LYS A 371 17.44 -6.22 -4.98
CA LYS A 371 17.47 -5.20 -3.90
C LYS A 371 16.14 -4.44 -3.91
N LEU A 372 15.50 -4.30 -2.75
CA LEU A 372 14.32 -3.43 -2.58
C LEU A 372 14.81 -2.00 -2.40
N TYR A 373 14.84 -1.22 -3.49
CA TYR A 373 15.33 0.16 -3.47
C TYR A 373 14.27 1.15 -3.00
N VAL A 374 14.72 2.13 -2.22
CA VAL A 374 13.93 3.30 -1.82
C VAL A 374 14.61 4.55 -2.38
N MET A 375 13.83 5.48 -2.91
CA MET A 375 14.26 6.85 -3.19
C MET A 375 13.87 7.74 -2.01
N GLU A 376 14.87 8.25 -1.30
CA GLU A 376 14.70 9.30 -0.29
C GLU A 376 14.77 10.68 -0.95
N ILE A 377 13.89 11.60 -0.56
CA ILE A 377 13.83 13.00 -1.02
C ILE A 377 13.61 13.90 0.20
N SER A 378 14.56 14.79 0.47
CA SER A 378 14.61 15.82 1.54
C SER A 378 15.71 16.81 1.17
N ASP A 379 15.77 18.00 1.78
CA ASP A 379 16.94 18.90 1.61
C ASP A 379 18.17 18.51 2.45
N ASN A 380 18.04 17.53 3.35
CA ASN A 380 19.14 16.96 4.15
C ASN A 380 19.24 15.41 4.03
N PRO A 381 19.37 14.85 2.80
CA PRO A 381 19.18 13.42 2.55
C PRO A 381 20.20 12.51 3.27
N GLY A 382 19.67 11.51 3.98
CA GLY A 382 20.39 10.51 4.75
C GLY A 382 20.41 10.72 6.26
N LYS A 383 19.73 11.76 6.76
CA LYS A 383 19.71 12.14 8.18
C LYS A 383 18.31 12.65 8.55
N HIS A 384 17.78 12.16 9.66
CA HIS A 384 16.57 12.70 10.29
C HIS A 384 16.84 14.08 10.93
N GLU A 385 15.98 15.07 10.70
CA GLU A 385 16.06 16.41 11.28
C GLU A 385 15.00 16.61 12.39
N LEU A 386 15.37 17.30 13.48
CA LEU A 386 14.52 17.42 14.68
C LEU A 386 13.19 18.14 14.37
N GLY A 387 12.08 17.40 14.41
CA GLY A 387 10.74 17.89 14.09
C GLY A 387 10.35 17.85 12.60
N GLU A 388 11.21 17.35 11.72
CA GLU A 388 10.89 16.99 10.33
C GLU A 388 10.16 15.63 10.30
N PRO A 389 8.87 15.56 9.93
CA PRO A 389 8.18 14.28 9.82
C PRO A 389 8.74 13.42 8.67
N GLU A 390 8.85 12.12 8.93
CA GLU A 390 9.15 11.10 7.93
C GLU A 390 7.85 10.59 7.30
N PHE A 391 7.76 10.67 5.97
CA PHE A 391 6.64 10.18 5.15
C PHE A 391 7.11 9.02 4.25
N ARG A 392 6.24 8.06 3.93
CA ARG A 392 6.52 7.07 2.86
C ARG A 392 5.35 6.77 1.93
N TYR A 393 5.68 6.40 0.69
CA TYR A 393 4.78 5.63 -0.18
C TYR A 393 5.39 4.25 -0.45
N VAL A 394 4.54 3.23 -0.45
CA VAL A 394 4.89 1.87 -0.88
C VAL A 394 4.02 1.47 -2.07
N ALA A 395 4.62 0.84 -3.08
CA ALA A 395 3.88 0.36 -4.25
C ALA A 395 4.34 -1.02 -4.69
N GLY A 396 3.49 -1.70 -5.47
CA GLY A 396 3.81 -2.98 -6.10
C GLY A 396 4.18 -4.05 -5.07
N MET A 397 3.44 -4.15 -3.96
CA MET A 397 3.53 -5.30 -3.05
C MET A 397 2.81 -6.53 -3.59
N HIS A 398 1.81 -6.31 -4.45
CA HIS A 398 1.46 -7.26 -5.49
C HIS A 398 2.16 -6.86 -6.79
N GLY A 399 2.88 -7.78 -7.41
CA GLY A 399 3.73 -7.47 -8.56
C GLY A 399 2.97 -7.16 -9.85
N ASN A 400 1.73 -7.61 -10.00
CA ASN A 400 0.85 -7.27 -11.13
C ASN A 400 -0.03 -6.03 -10.89
N GLU A 401 0.07 -5.37 -9.73
CA GLU A 401 -0.66 -4.14 -9.42
C GLU A 401 0.28 -2.95 -9.72
N VAL A 402 0.43 -2.68 -11.02
CA VAL A 402 1.56 -1.94 -11.62
C VAL A 402 1.42 -0.43 -11.53
N LEU A 403 0.20 0.12 -11.56
CA LEU A 403 0.02 1.57 -11.65
C LEU A 403 0.74 2.33 -10.53
N GLY A 404 0.66 1.85 -9.29
CA GLY A 404 1.36 2.45 -8.14
C GLY A 404 2.88 2.55 -8.34
N ARG A 405 3.52 1.53 -8.94
CA ARG A 405 4.97 1.54 -9.23
C ARG A 405 5.33 2.68 -10.17
N GLU A 406 4.63 2.77 -11.29
CA GLU A 406 4.92 3.76 -12.32
C GLU A 406 4.54 5.18 -11.86
N LEU A 407 3.48 5.34 -11.04
CA LEU A 407 3.17 6.61 -10.37
C LEU A 407 4.31 7.08 -9.45
N LEU A 408 4.95 6.21 -8.67
CA LEU A 408 6.09 6.61 -7.82
C LEU A 408 7.36 6.93 -8.64
N LEU A 409 7.59 6.24 -9.76
CA LEU A 409 8.67 6.55 -10.71
C LEU A 409 8.43 7.88 -11.45
N ASN A 410 7.18 8.24 -11.69
CA ASN A 410 6.79 9.56 -12.20
C ASN A 410 6.90 10.65 -11.12
N LEU A 411 6.49 10.37 -9.88
CA LEU A 411 6.56 11.30 -8.75
C LEU A 411 7.99 11.74 -8.44
N MET A 412 8.96 10.82 -8.41
CA MET A 412 10.37 11.18 -8.18
C MET A 412 10.97 12.03 -9.30
N GLN A 413 10.57 11.79 -10.57
CA GLN A 413 10.97 12.66 -11.69
C GLN A 413 10.34 14.05 -11.55
N TYR A 414 9.03 14.11 -11.27
CA TYR A 414 8.27 15.35 -11.13
C TYR A 414 8.84 16.21 -10.00
N MET A 415 9.05 15.65 -8.81
CA MET A 415 9.65 16.37 -7.67
C MET A 415 11.00 16.99 -7.99
N CYS A 416 11.91 16.22 -8.60
CA CYS A 416 13.22 16.73 -9.01
C CYS A 416 13.12 17.88 -10.05
N ARG A 417 12.22 17.75 -11.03
CA ARG A 417 12.01 18.78 -12.07
C ARG A 417 11.38 20.05 -11.52
N GLU A 418 10.37 19.93 -10.66
CA GLU A 418 9.66 21.06 -10.05
C GLU A 418 10.52 21.80 -9.02
N TYR A 419 11.33 21.06 -8.24
CA TYR A 419 12.33 21.65 -7.37
C TYR A 419 13.35 22.49 -8.17
N LYS A 420 13.87 21.97 -9.28
CA LYS A 420 14.82 22.68 -10.16
C LYS A 420 14.20 23.86 -10.92
N GLN A 421 12.88 23.89 -11.08
CA GLN A 421 12.13 25.05 -11.59
C GLN A 421 11.77 26.07 -10.48
N GLY A 422 12.01 25.74 -9.21
CA GLY A 422 11.72 26.62 -8.08
C GLY A 422 10.23 26.65 -7.69
N ASN A 423 9.45 25.63 -8.01
CA ASN A 423 8.04 25.53 -7.62
C ASN A 423 7.91 25.54 -6.09
N GLN A 424 7.35 26.61 -5.53
CA GLN A 424 7.35 26.85 -4.08
C GLN A 424 6.61 25.77 -3.28
N ARG A 425 5.59 25.10 -3.84
CA ARG A 425 4.90 23.98 -3.17
C ARG A 425 5.86 22.81 -2.95
N ILE A 426 6.54 22.39 -4.01
CA ILE A 426 7.46 21.25 -3.99
C ILE A 426 8.75 21.58 -3.22
N VAL A 427 9.29 22.80 -3.38
CA VAL A 427 10.45 23.28 -2.61
C VAL A 427 10.12 23.37 -1.12
N LYS A 428 8.91 23.77 -0.72
CA LYS A 428 8.46 23.74 0.68
C LYS A 428 8.33 22.30 1.18
N LEU A 429 7.64 21.44 0.43
CA LEU A 429 7.36 20.05 0.83
C LEU A 429 8.66 19.26 1.10
N ILE A 430 9.67 19.40 0.24
CA ILE A 430 10.99 18.74 0.35
C ILE A 430 11.86 19.32 1.49
N LYS A 431 11.57 20.54 1.97
CA LYS A 431 12.28 21.18 3.09
C LYS A 431 11.63 20.98 4.45
N GLU A 432 10.36 20.62 4.46
CA GLU A 432 9.61 20.39 5.69
C GLU A 432 9.35 18.89 5.93
N THR A 433 9.67 18.00 4.98
CA THR A 433 9.30 16.57 5.02
C THR A 433 10.42 15.68 4.48
N ARG A 434 10.70 14.57 5.17
CA ARG A 434 11.59 13.52 4.70
C ARG A 434 10.81 12.41 4.02
N ILE A 435 10.83 12.39 2.68
CA ILE A 435 9.94 11.57 1.84
C ILE A 435 10.67 10.32 1.38
N HIS A 436 10.07 9.14 1.56
CA HIS A 436 10.65 7.86 1.14
C HIS A 436 9.71 7.10 0.18
N LEU A 437 10.17 6.86 -1.05
CA LEU A 437 9.37 6.21 -2.09
C LEU A 437 9.92 4.80 -2.39
N LEU A 438 9.13 3.76 -2.08
CA LEU A 438 9.41 2.36 -2.42
C LEU A 438 8.55 1.94 -3.63
N PRO A 439 9.05 2.06 -4.88
CA PRO A 439 8.25 1.78 -6.09
C PRO A 439 7.92 0.30 -6.30
N SER A 440 8.61 -0.62 -5.63
CA SER A 440 8.37 -2.06 -5.79
C SER A 440 8.79 -2.84 -4.55
N MET A 441 7.82 -3.22 -3.72
CA MET A 441 8.04 -4.13 -2.59
C MET A 441 8.17 -5.60 -3.05
N ASN A 442 7.45 -6.01 -4.10
CA ASN A 442 7.52 -7.33 -4.73
C ASN A 442 8.07 -7.23 -6.17
N PRO A 443 9.40 -7.05 -6.36
CA PRO A 443 10.00 -6.96 -7.68
C PRO A 443 10.01 -8.30 -8.42
N ASP A 444 9.99 -9.43 -7.70
CA ASP A 444 10.03 -10.77 -8.29
C ASP A 444 8.71 -11.10 -9.00
N GLY A 445 7.57 -10.81 -8.36
CA GLY A 445 6.24 -10.93 -8.96
C GLY A 445 6.04 -9.98 -10.14
N TYR A 446 6.57 -8.75 -10.06
CA TYR A 446 6.53 -7.81 -11.18
C TYR A 446 7.27 -8.33 -12.42
N GLU A 447 8.47 -8.89 -12.25
CA GLU A 447 9.22 -9.51 -13.36
C GLU A 447 8.53 -10.75 -13.95
N MET A 448 7.54 -11.35 -13.27
CA MET A 448 6.68 -12.39 -13.82
C MET A 448 5.51 -11.82 -14.63
N ALA A 449 4.86 -10.77 -14.13
CA ALA A 449 3.76 -10.10 -14.84
C ALA A 449 4.27 -9.37 -16.09
N TYR A 450 5.36 -8.59 -15.97
CA TYR A 450 5.95 -7.80 -17.05
C TYR A 450 6.32 -8.65 -18.28
N LYS A 451 6.78 -9.88 -18.09
CA LYS A 451 7.11 -10.83 -19.19
C LYS A 451 5.90 -11.34 -19.96
N LYS A 452 4.67 -11.16 -19.45
CA LYS A 452 3.44 -11.40 -20.19
C LYS A 452 2.91 -10.14 -20.86
N GLY A 453 3.06 -8.99 -20.20
CA GLY A 453 2.43 -7.73 -20.60
C GLY A 453 1.04 -7.55 -19.99
N SER A 454 0.57 -6.30 -20.04
CA SER A 454 -0.68 -5.78 -19.46
C SER A 454 -1.87 -6.75 -19.60
N GLU A 455 -2.24 -7.06 -20.84
CA GLU A 455 -3.47 -7.77 -21.18
C GLU A 455 -3.37 -9.29 -20.92
N LEU A 456 -2.17 -9.81 -20.63
CA LEU A 456 -1.85 -11.24 -20.60
C LEU A 456 -1.32 -11.76 -19.25
N SER A 457 -1.03 -10.88 -18.27
CA SER A 457 -0.79 -11.32 -16.89
C SER A 457 -2.08 -11.76 -16.19
N GLY A 458 -3.21 -11.12 -16.53
CA GLY A 458 -4.49 -11.35 -15.86
C GLY A 458 -4.46 -11.06 -14.35
N TRP A 459 -5.47 -11.55 -13.64
CA TRP A 459 -5.74 -11.16 -12.26
C TRP A 459 -4.71 -11.61 -11.21
N ALA A 460 -4.00 -12.71 -11.46
CA ALA A 460 -3.22 -13.42 -10.43
C ALA A 460 -1.72 -13.62 -10.74
N LEU A 461 -1.28 -13.62 -12.01
CA LEU A 461 0.12 -13.91 -12.32
C LEU A 461 1.01 -12.75 -11.87
N GLY A 462 1.91 -13.02 -10.93
CA GLY A 462 2.79 -12.01 -10.35
C GLY A 462 2.21 -11.26 -9.15
N ARG A 463 0.98 -11.55 -8.71
CA ARG A 463 0.42 -10.99 -7.46
C ARG A 463 1.28 -11.37 -6.25
N TYR A 464 1.48 -12.68 -6.07
CA TYR A 464 2.20 -13.27 -4.94
C TYR A 464 3.71 -13.03 -5.03
N SER A 465 4.43 -13.21 -3.93
CA SER A 465 5.90 -13.35 -3.96
C SER A 465 6.31 -14.60 -4.74
N TYR A 466 7.62 -14.75 -5.05
CA TYR A 466 8.14 -15.96 -5.70
C TYR A 466 7.83 -17.26 -4.93
N GLU A 467 7.66 -17.18 -3.60
CA GLU A 467 7.30 -18.31 -2.73
C GLU A 467 5.79 -18.62 -2.71
N GLY A 468 4.97 -17.86 -3.43
CA GLY A 468 3.51 -18.00 -3.44
C GLY A 468 2.81 -17.33 -2.25
N ILE A 469 3.47 -16.39 -1.56
CA ILE A 469 2.94 -15.70 -0.39
C ILE A 469 2.24 -14.41 -0.81
N ASP A 470 1.01 -14.18 -0.34
CA ASP A 470 0.33 -12.89 -0.48
C ASP A 470 0.88 -11.93 0.59
N MET A 471 1.52 -10.85 0.14
CA MET A 471 2.30 -9.99 1.03
C MET A 471 1.44 -9.05 1.88
N ASN A 472 0.15 -8.85 1.54
CA ASN A 472 -0.80 -8.14 2.41
C ASN A 472 -1.55 -9.08 3.37
N HIS A 473 -1.17 -10.36 3.43
CA HIS A 473 -1.63 -11.34 4.43
C HIS A 473 -0.44 -11.93 5.22
N ASN A 474 0.71 -11.25 5.22
CA ASN A 474 1.98 -11.79 5.73
C ASN A 474 2.63 -10.98 6.85
N PHE A 475 2.12 -9.78 7.18
CA PHE A 475 2.55 -9.08 8.39
C PHE A 475 2.08 -9.82 9.64
N ALA A 476 2.68 -9.50 10.80
CA ALA A 476 2.23 -10.10 12.04
C ALA A 476 0.81 -9.60 12.37
N ASP A 477 -0.13 -10.51 12.58
CA ASP A 477 -1.42 -10.19 13.21
C ASP A 477 -1.15 -9.67 14.64
N LEU A 478 -1.43 -8.39 14.84
CA LEU A 478 -1.41 -7.70 16.13
C LEU A 478 -2.83 -7.36 16.61
N ASN A 479 -3.83 -7.52 15.74
CA ASN A 479 -5.24 -7.21 15.98
C ASN A 479 -5.82 -8.22 16.98
N THR A 480 -5.63 -9.52 16.73
CA THR A 480 -6.02 -10.59 17.67
C THR A 480 -5.34 -10.40 19.02
N ILE A 481 -4.05 -10.02 19.04
CA ILE A 481 -3.29 -9.78 20.28
C ILE A 481 -3.87 -8.58 21.07
N MET A 482 -4.30 -7.53 20.38
CA MET A 482 -4.97 -6.39 20.98
C MET A 482 -6.35 -6.76 21.55
N TRP A 483 -7.17 -7.49 20.80
CA TRP A 483 -8.51 -7.88 21.25
C TRP A 483 -8.47 -8.90 22.40
N ASP A 484 -7.60 -9.93 22.33
CA ASP A 484 -7.32 -10.86 23.43
C ASP A 484 -6.94 -10.11 24.72
N ALA A 485 -6.07 -9.09 24.62
CA ALA A 485 -5.66 -8.28 25.76
C ALA A 485 -6.82 -7.47 26.35
N ILE A 486 -7.65 -6.85 25.50
CA ILE A 486 -8.84 -6.07 25.88
C ILE A 486 -9.89 -6.94 26.60
N GLU A 487 -10.03 -8.21 26.21
CA GLU A 487 -10.99 -9.14 26.86
C GLU A 487 -10.48 -9.73 28.18
N LEU A 488 -9.15 -9.93 28.31
CA LEU A 488 -8.56 -10.58 29.49
C LEU A 488 -8.21 -9.61 30.63
N GLU A 489 -7.89 -8.34 30.33
CA GLU A 489 -7.43 -7.37 31.34
C GLU A 489 -8.55 -6.39 31.75
N THR A 490 -9.03 -6.54 32.99
CA THR A 490 -10.12 -5.71 33.55
C THR A 490 -9.71 -4.30 33.96
N ASP A 491 -8.40 -4.03 34.07
CA ASP A 491 -7.85 -2.71 34.37
C ASP A 491 -7.27 -2.09 33.10
N LYS A 492 -8.07 -1.23 32.45
CA LYS A 492 -7.68 -0.50 31.24
C LYS A 492 -6.34 0.24 31.35
N SER A 493 -5.90 0.64 32.56
CA SER A 493 -4.63 1.33 32.75
C SER A 493 -3.39 0.46 32.50
N LYS A 494 -3.56 -0.86 32.33
CA LYS A 494 -2.49 -1.81 31.96
C LYS A 494 -2.51 -2.23 30.49
N LEU A 495 -3.54 -1.86 29.71
CA LEU A 495 -3.62 -2.22 28.30
C LEU A 495 -2.52 -1.52 27.51
N ILE A 496 -1.86 -2.28 26.64
CA ILE A 496 -1.04 -1.73 25.57
C ILE A 496 -2.01 -1.38 24.44
N ASN A 497 -1.92 -0.16 23.90
CA ASN A 497 -2.74 0.33 22.79
C ASN A 497 -1.88 0.86 21.61
N HIS A 498 -0.56 0.61 21.66
CA HIS A 498 0.43 1.09 20.70
C HIS A 498 1.73 0.28 20.82
N TYR A 499 2.48 0.13 19.72
CA TYR A 499 3.75 -0.61 19.70
C TYR A 499 3.62 -2.03 20.29
N PHE A 500 2.63 -2.78 19.83
CA PHE A 500 2.46 -4.19 20.19
C PHE A 500 3.72 -4.98 19.79
N PRO A 501 4.30 -5.79 20.70
CA PRO A 501 5.53 -6.53 20.41
C PRO A 501 5.26 -7.63 19.38
N ILE A 502 6.11 -7.72 18.34
CA ILE A 502 6.06 -8.80 17.36
C ILE A 502 6.25 -10.15 18.09
N PRO A 503 5.37 -11.15 17.89
CA PRO A 503 5.52 -12.45 18.52
C PRO A 503 6.87 -13.12 18.21
N GLU A 504 7.54 -13.67 19.22
CA GLU A 504 8.84 -14.35 19.06
C GLU A 504 8.83 -15.46 17.99
N LYS A 505 7.68 -16.12 17.82
CA LYS A 505 7.48 -17.13 16.76
C LYS A 505 7.69 -16.53 15.36
N TYR A 506 7.17 -15.33 15.11
CA TYR A 506 7.24 -14.63 13.82
C TYR A 506 8.68 -14.18 13.49
N THR A 507 9.49 -13.87 14.51
CA THR A 507 10.90 -13.52 14.34
C THR A 507 11.82 -14.73 14.12
N SER A 508 11.33 -15.96 14.23
CA SER A 508 12.12 -17.18 13.95
C SER A 508 12.41 -17.38 12.47
N GLU A 509 13.53 -18.05 12.17
CA GLU A 509 13.92 -18.42 10.79
C GLU A 509 12.96 -19.46 10.16
N GLU A 510 12.27 -20.25 10.99
CA GLU A 510 11.27 -21.24 10.56
C GLU A 510 9.89 -20.62 10.25
N ALA A 511 9.68 -19.32 10.55
CA ALA A 511 8.41 -18.66 10.28
C ALA A 511 8.22 -18.32 8.80
N PHE A 512 7.02 -18.61 8.31
CA PHE A 512 6.57 -18.40 6.93
C PHE A 512 6.31 -16.91 6.63
N VAL A 513 7.38 -16.12 6.62
CA VAL A 513 7.37 -14.67 6.43
C VAL A 513 8.37 -14.32 5.35
N ALA A 514 7.87 -13.73 4.26
CA ALA A 514 8.64 -13.40 3.06
C ALA A 514 9.81 -12.45 3.37
N SER A 515 10.89 -12.56 2.60
CA SER A 515 12.10 -11.75 2.78
C SER A 515 11.83 -10.24 2.66
N GLU A 516 10.88 -9.89 1.81
CA GLU A 516 10.33 -8.59 1.50
C GLU A 516 9.56 -8.01 2.70
N THR A 517 8.69 -8.81 3.31
CA THR A 517 7.95 -8.45 4.54
C THR A 517 8.92 -8.18 5.69
N ARG A 518 9.93 -9.05 5.90
CA ARG A 518 10.96 -8.85 6.93
C ARG A 518 11.79 -7.58 6.68
N ALA A 519 12.12 -7.29 5.43
CA ALA A 519 12.83 -6.06 5.05
C ALA A 519 12.02 -4.79 5.34
N VAL A 520 10.72 -4.80 5.00
CA VAL A 520 9.81 -3.67 5.26
C VAL A 520 9.58 -3.49 6.76
N ILE A 521 9.33 -4.56 7.54
CA ILE A 521 9.19 -4.47 9.00
C ILE A 521 10.43 -3.83 9.64
N ASN A 522 11.63 -4.28 9.28
CA ASN A 522 12.88 -3.67 9.76
C ASN A 522 13.01 -2.20 9.34
N TRP A 523 12.57 -1.83 8.12
CA TRP A 523 12.54 -0.44 7.68
C TRP A 523 11.55 0.42 8.49
N MET A 524 10.34 -0.09 8.79
CA MET A 524 9.38 0.58 9.67
C MET A 524 9.93 0.84 11.08
N GLN A 525 10.77 -0.05 11.59
CA GLN A 525 11.36 0.05 12.94
C GLN A 525 12.56 1.01 13.04
N ASN A 526 13.22 1.35 11.92
CA ASN A 526 14.45 2.16 11.92
C ASN A 526 14.24 3.65 11.58
N ILE A 527 13.08 4.02 11.02
CA ILE A 527 12.74 5.41 10.65
C ILE A 527 11.40 5.77 11.33
N PRO A 528 11.29 6.93 12.01
CA PRO A 528 10.08 7.32 12.75
C PRO A 528 8.97 7.83 11.80
N PHE A 529 8.44 6.93 10.97
CA PHE A 529 7.35 7.23 10.04
C PHE A 529 6.09 7.73 10.76
N VAL A 530 5.51 8.80 10.21
CA VAL A 530 4.32 9.48 10.76
C VAL A 530 3.09 9.16 9.90
N LEU A 531 3.23 9.26 8.58
CA LEU A 531 2.17 9.01 7.62
C LEU A 531 2.70 8.17 6.45
N SER A 532 1.85 7.27 5.97
CA SER A 532 2.13 6.40 4.83
C SER A 532 0.87 6.13 4.02
N ALA A 533 1.04 5.66 2.79
CA ALA A 533 0.03 4.85 2.11
C ALA A 533 0.69 3.78 1.24
N ASN A 534 0.00 2.65 1.08
CA ASN A 534 0.34 1.63 0.09
C ASN A 534 -0.58 1.72 -1.14
N LEU A 535 0.00 1.48 -2.31
CA LEU A 535 -0.61 1.73 -3.61
C LEU A 535 -0.88 0.41 -4.34
N HIS A 536 -2.16 0.19 -4.66
CA HIS A 536 -2.75 -1.04 -5.18
C HIS A 536 -3.54 -0.81 -6.48
N GLY A 537 -4.04 -1.91 -7.05
CA GLY A 537 -4.90 -1.88 -8.24
C GLY A 537 -5.81 -3.10 -8.33
N GLY A 538 -6.93 -2.91 -9.00
CA GLY A 538 -8.02 -3.88 -9.16
C GLY A 538 -9.39 -3.28 -8.87
N GLU A 539 -9.46 -2.20 -8.11
CA GLU A 539 -10.69 -1.47 -7.79
C GLU A 539 -10.41 0.05 -7.78
N LEU A 540 -11.41 0.89 -7.50
CA LEU A 540 -11.21 2.34 -7.36
C LEU A 540 -11.89 2.87 -6.09
N VAL A 541 -11.14 2.79 -4.98
CA VAL A 541 -11.57 3.13 -3.61
C VAL A 541 -10.33 3.42 -2.74
N VAL A 542 -10.49 4.15 -1.63
CA VAL A 542 -9.44 4.27 -0.59
C VAL A 542 -9.89 3.52 0.67
N THR A 543 -9.13 2.52 1.10
CA THR A 543 -9.43 1.74 2.31
C THR A 543 -8.67 2.26 3.52
N TYR A 544 -9.22 2.10 4.72
CA TYR A 544 -8.56 2.51 5.95
C TYR A 544 -8.77 1.53 7.12
N PRO A 545 -7.82 1.45 8.08
CA PRO A 545 -7.87 0.54 9.22
C PRO A 545 -9.17 0.53 10.07
N PHE A 546 -9.48 -0.57 10.76
CA PHE A 546 -8.79 -1.86 10.67
C PHE A 546 -9.22 -2.64 9.41
N ASP A 547 -8.28 -3.39 8.83
CA ASP A 547 -8.55 -4.31 7.71
C ASP A 547 -9.05 -5.69 8.19
N MET A 548 -8.70 -6.08 9.42
CA MET A 548 -9.21 -7.32 10.04
C MET A 548 -10.51 -7.09 10.83
N THR A 549 -11.45 -8.02 10.70
CA THR A 549 -12.69 -8.13 11.51
C THR A 549 -12.45 -8.85 12.84
N ARG A 550 -13.19 -8.51 13.90
CA ARG A 550 -13.02 -9.13 15.23
C ARG A 550 -13.37 -10.62 15.26
N ASP A 551 -14.61 -10.98 14.90
CA ASP A 551 -15.16 -12.32 15.11
C ASP A 551 -14.96 -13.26 13.90
N TRP A 552 -13.92 -13.02 13.09
CA TRP A 552 -13.67 -13.71 11.81
C TRP A 552 -14.84 -13.62 10.81
N ALA A 553 -15.68 -12.59 10.95
CA ALA A 553 -16.73 -12.28 9.99
C ALA A 553 -16.14 -11.99 8.60
N PRO A 554 -16.80 -12.35 7.48
CA PRO A 554 -16.30 -12.01 6.15
C PRO A 554 -16.21 -10.49 5.90
N ARG A 555 -17.11 -9.73 6.52
CA ARG A 555 -17.24 -8.26 6.47
C ARG A 555 -17.82 -7.74 7.79
N GLU A 556 -17.17 -6.78 8.42
CA GLU A 556 -17.68 -6.05 9.60
C GLU A 556 -16.95 -4.69 9.75
N HIS A 557 -17.68 -3.61 9.99
CA HIS A 557 -17.07 -2.31 10.25
C HIS A 557 -16.30 -2.30 11.59
N THR A 558 -14.97 -2.29 11.49
CA THR A 558 -14.04 -2.43 12.61
C THR A 558 -13.17 -1.17 12.72
N PRO A 559 -13.66 -0.10 13.37
CA PRO A 559 -12.96 1.20 13.44
C PRO A 559 -11.75 1.18 14.38
N THR A 560 -10.76 2.03 14.09
CA THR A 560 -9.68 2.36 15.03
C THR A 560 -10.10 3.45 16.03
N ALA A 561 -9.28 3.67 17.07
CA ALA A 561 -9.43 4.83 17.96
C ALA A 561 -9.32 6.19 17.20
N ASP A 562 -8.65 6.20 16.06
CA ASP A 562 -8.44 7.38 15.20
C ASP A 562 -9.32 7.37 13.92
N ASP A 563 -10.44 6.62 13.88
CA ASP A 563 -11.35 6.49 12.72
C ASP A 563 -11.69 7.85 12.06
N SER A 564 -11.96 8.88 12.87
CA SER A 564 -12.28 10.22 12.37
C SER A 564 -11.15 10.90 11.59
N PHE A 565 -9.89 10.55 11.87
CA PHE A 565 -8.72 11.06 11.15
C PHE A 565 -8.36 10.15 9.96
N PHE A 566 -8.49 8.83 10.09
CA PHE A 566 -8.35 7.91 8.96
C PHE A 566 -9.36 8.20 7.84
N ARG A 567 -10.61 8.52 8.20
CA ARG A 567 -11.64 8.93 7.23
C ARG A 567 -11.34 10.27 6.59
N TRP A 568 -10.72 11.20 7.31
CA TRP A 568 -10.19 12.44 6.72
C TRP A 568 -9.09 12.14 5.70
N LEU A 569 -8.07 11.35 6.08
CA LEU A 569 -6.97 10.92 5.21
C LEU A 569 -7.48 10.24 3.93
N ALA A 570 -8.41 9.30 4.06
CA ALA A 570 -9.00 8.60 2.93
C ALA A 570 -9.81 9.56 2.03
N THR A 571 -10.61 10.47 2.63
CA THR A 571 -11.39 11.46 1.89
C THR A 571 -10.50 12.42 1.10
N VAL A 572 -9.36 12.84 1.66
CA VAL A 572 -8.40 13.74 1.00
C VAL A 572 -7.89 13.14 -0.32
N TYR A 573 -7.52 11.86 -0.33
CA TYR A 573 -7.08 11.20 -1.57
C TYR A 573 -8.27 10.98 -2.52
N ALA A 574 -9.37 10.42 -2.00
CA ALA A 574 -10.52 10.01 -2.81
C ALA A 574 -11.26 11.16 -3.49
N SER A 575 -11.32 12.34 -2.84
CA SER A 575 -11.99 13.53 -3.37
C SER A 575 -11.13 14.38 -4.30
N THR A 576 -9.82 14.15 -4.35
CA THR A 576 -8.90 14.85 -5.25
C THR A 576 -8.60 14.07 -6.54
N ASN A 577 -8.75 12.74 -6.53
CA ASN A 577 -8.53 11.90 -7.71
C ASN A 577 -9.67 12.12 -8.73
N HIS A 578 -9.31 12.46 -9.97
CA HIS A 578 -10.26 12.86 -11.00
C HIS A 578 -11.22 11.75 -11.47
N VAL A 579 -10.80 10.49 -11.43
CA VAL A 579 -11.65 9.34 -11.86
C VAL A 579 -12.46 8.79 -10.68
N MET A 580 -11.90 8.80 -9.48
CA MET A 580 -12.55 8.28 -8.27
C MET A 580 -13.69 9.21 -7.81
N SER A 581 -13.48 10.52 -7.91
CA SER A 581 -14.46 11.56 -7.55
C SER A 581 -15.59 11.78 -8.57
N ASP A 582 -15.49 11.22 -9.78
CA ASP A 582 -16.49 11.37 -10.85
C ASP A 582 -17.82 10.68 -10.49
N PRO A 583 -18.94 11.41 -10.32
CA PRO A 583 -20.23 10.82 -9.96
C PRO A 583 -20.89 10.04 -11.12
N ASP A 584 -20.47 10.24 -12.36
CA ASP A 584 -20.94 9.52 -13.54
C ASP A 584 -20.08 8.26 -13.85
N ARG A 585 -19.13 7.90 -12.95
CA ARG A 585 -18.26 6.74 -13.13
C ARG A 585 -19.00 5.41 -13.03
N ARG A 586 -18.58 4.44 -13.84
CA ARG A 586 -19.01 3.03 -13.71
C ARG A 586 -18.22 2.38 -12.57
N PRO A 587 -18.84 1.55 -11.71
CA PRO A 587 -18.11 0.64 -10.81
C PRO A 587 -17.12 -0.24 -11.58
N CYS A 588 -16.03 -0.72 -10.96
CA CYS A 588 -15.11 -1.65 -11.62
C CYS A 588 -15.77 -3.02 -11.81
N HIS A 589 -16.04 -3.70 -10.69
CA HIS A 589 -16.57 -5.08 -10.67
C HIS A 589 -17.99 -5.14 -10.15
N ASN A 590 -18.20 -5.42 -8.86
CA ASN A 590 -19.51 -5.72 -8.27
C ASN A 590 -19.92 -4.78 -7.13
N GLU A 591 -18.98 -4.03 -6.53
CA GLU A 591 -19.25 -3.09 -5.45
C GLU A 591 -19.26 -1.64 -5.96
N ASP A 592 -20.14 -0.81 -5.39
CA ASP A 592 -20.39 0.58 -5.83
C ASP A 592 -19.96 1.57 -4.74
N PHE A 593 -18.67 1.92 -4.75
CA PHE A 593 -18.03 2.72 -3.69
C PHE A 593 -18.44 4.19 -3.65
N LEU A 594 -19.11 4.72 -4.69
CA LEU A 594 -19.69 6.07 -4.64
C LEU A 594 -20.65 6.25 -3.46
N ARG A 595 -21.35 5.16 -3.07
CA ARG A 595 -22.28 5.13 -1.92
C ARG A 595 -21.61 5.37 -0.57
N TYR A 596 -20.30 5.19 -0.51
CA TYR A 596 -19.46 5.39 0.67
C TYR A 596 -18.50 6.59 0.48
N ASN A 597 -18.81 7.50 -0.46
CA ASN A 597 -17.95 8.63 -0.86
C ASN A 597 -16.55 8.18 -1.33
N ASN A 598 -16.45 6.98 -1.93
CA ASN A 598 -15.23 6.34 -2.39
C ASN A 598 -14.19 6.00 -1.30
N ILE A 599 -14.61 5.98 -0.03
CA ILE A 599 -13.79 5.50 1.10
C ILE A 599 -14.47 4.30 1.78
N ILE A 600 -13.70 3.36 2.32
CA ILE A 600 -14.28 2.26 3.11
C ILE A 600 -13.31 1.78 4.20
N ASN A 601 -13.84 1.41 5.36
CA ASN A 601 -13.05 0.69 6.34
C ASN A 601 -12.71 -0.71 5.78
N GLY A 602 -11.44 -1.15 5.84
CA GLY A 602 -10.98 -2.37 5.16
C GLY A 602 -11.80 -3.61 5.54
N ALA A 603 -11.94 -3.86 6.85
CA ALA A 603 -12.73 -4.97 7.40
C ALA A 603 -14.21 -4.95 6.96
N ASN A 604 -14.78 -3.78 6.63
CA ASN A 604 -16.14 -3.65 6.11
C ASN A 604 -16.26 -4.03 4.62
N TRP A 605 -15.17 -3.95 3.85
CA TRP A 605 -15.11 -4.41 2.46
C TRP A 605 -14.78 -5.90 2.36
N HIS A 606 -13.72 -6.35 3.02
CA HIS A 606 -13.37 -7.76 3.23
C HIS A 606 -12.30 -7.88 4.32
N THR A 607 -12.38 -8.92 5.15
CA THR A 607 -11.41 -9.14 6.23
C THR A 607 -10.03 -9.54 5.68
N VAL A 608 -8.97 -8.80 6.05
CA VAL A 608 -7.57 -9.04 5.65
C VAL A 608 -6.68 -9.15 6.90
N PRO A 609 -6.53 -10.36 7.48
CA PRO A 609 -5.64 -10.58 8.62
C PRO A 609 -4.17 -10.52 8.19
N GLY A 610 -3.35 -9.77 8.93
CA GLY A 610 -1.91 -9.60 8.64
C GLY A 610 -1.62 -8.58 7.53
N SER A 611 -2.44 -7.52 7.42
CA SER A 611 -2.23 -6.41 6.48
C SER A 611 -1.07 -5.49 6.90
N MET A 612 -0.54 -4.74 5.93
CA MET A 612 0.51 -3.75 6.18
C MET A 612 -0.02 -2.48 6.87
N ASN A 613 -1.30 -2.12 6.67
CA ASN A 613 -1.91 -0.96 7.32
C ASN A 613 -2.01 -1.17 8.84
N ASP A 614 -2.65 -2.28 9.23
CA ASP A 614 -2.94 -2.62 10.62
C ASP A 614 -1.64 -2.85 11.40
N PHE A 615 -0.65 -3.51 10.78
CA PHE A 615 0.68 -3.64 11.35
C PHE A 615 1.38 -2.28 11.56
N SER A 616 1.28 -1.36 10.61
CA SER A 616 1.89 -0.03 10.73
C SER A 616 1.34 0.74 11.93
N TYR A 617 0.02 0.78 12.06
CA TYR A 617 -0.69 1.47 13.14
C TYR A 617 -0.50 0.80 14.51
N LEU A 618 -0.52 -0.54 14.58
CA LEU A 618 -0.37 -1.26 15.85
C LEU A 618 1.08 -1.42 16.32
N HIS A 619 2.06 -1.47 15.41
CA HIS A 619 3.47 -1.65 15.76
C HIS A 619 4.29 -0.37 15.86
N THR A 620 3.87 0.73 15.23
CA THR A 620 4.66 1.98 15.12
C THR A 620 3.82 3.23 15.42
N ASN A 621 4.36 4.42 15.14
CA ASN A 621 3.60 5.68 15.11
C ASN A 621 2.85 5.90 13.78
N CYS A 622 3.14 5.11 12.75
CA CYS A 622 2.78 5.43 11.37
C CYS A 622 1.33 5.11 11.06
N PHE A 623 0.55 6.12 10.69
CA PHE A 623 -0.79 5.92 10.14
C PHE A 623 -0.64 5.54 8.65
N GLU A 624 -1.25 4.43 8.22
CA GLU A 624 -1.20 3.95 6.84
C GLU A 624 -2.59 3.58 6.32
N ILE A 625 -2.81 3.80 5.01
CA ILE A 625 -4.03 3.46 4.28
C ILE A 625 -3.68 2.76 2.95
N THR A 626 -4.62 2.01 2.39
CA THR A 626 -4.52 1.45 1.04
C THR A 626 -5.26 2.33 0.04
N VAL A 627 -4.62 2.61 -1.09
CA VAL A 627 -5.25 3.28 -2.24
C VAL A 627 -5.36 2.28 -3.39
N GLU A 628 -6.59 1.90 -3.75
CA GLU A 628 -6.87 1.17 -4.99
C GLU A 628 -7.00 2.20 -6.13
N LEU A 629 -6.02 2.19 -7.05
CA LEU A 629 -5.81 3.29 -8.00
C LEU A 629 -6.58 3.16 -9.32
N SER A 630 -6.95 1.94 -9.73
CA SER A 630 -7.48 1.64 -11.06
C SER A 630 -8.18 0.28 -11.10
N CYS A 631 -9.26 0.17 -11.88
CA CYS A 631 -9.96 -1.11 -12.10
C CYS A 631 -9.08 -2.17 -12.76
N ASP A 632 -8.25 -1.73 -13.71
CA ASP A 632 -7.20 -2.50 -14.35
C ASP A 632 -5.99 -2.57 -13.40
N LYS A 633 -5.43 -3.76 -13.19
CA LYS A 633 -4.25 -3.94 -12.32
C LYS A 633 -2.96 -3.51 -13.00
N PHE A 634 -2.87 -3.71 -14.31
CA PHE A 634 -1.70 -3.50 -15.13
C PHE A 634 -2.10 -2.70 -16.37
N PRO A 635 -2.55 -1.44 -16.22
CA PRO A 635 -3.06 -0.64 -17.33
C PRO A 635 -1.98 -0.44 -18.40
N HIS A 636 -2.35 -0.60 -19.67
CA HIS A 636 -1.42 -0.50 -20.80
C HIS A 636 -0.65 0.83 -20.83
N ALA A 637 0.59 0.81 -21.33
CA ALA A 637 1.53 1.93 -21.27
C ALA A 637 0.99 3.27 -21.82
N SER A 638 0.08 3.22 -22.79
CA SER A 638 -0.60 4.40 -23.37
C SER A 638 -1.54 5.12 -22.39
N GLU A 639 -1.95 4.49 -21.30
CA GLU A 639 -2.93 5.03 -20.34
C GLU A 639 -2.23 5.73 -19.15
N LEU A 640 -0.97 5.36 -18.87
CA LEU A 640 -0.13 5.93 -17.81
C LEU A 640 -0.07 7.47 -17.77
N PRO A 641 -0.04 8.23 -18.89
CA PRO A 641 -0.05 9.70 -18.84
C PRO A 641 -1.35 10.26 -18.25
N ARG A 642 -2.49 9.60 -18.50
CA ARG A 642 -3.81 10.00 -18.00
C ARG A 642 -4.01 9.58 -16.55
N GLU A 643 -3.55 8.39 -16.19
CA GLU A 643 -3.56 7.93 -14.80
C GLU A 643 -2.65 8.79 -13.91
N TRP A 644 -1.53 9.28 -14.44
CA TRP A 644 -0.68 10.26 -13.76
C TRP A 644 -1.41 11.58 -13.50
N GLU A 645 -2.00 12.22 -14.50
CA GLU A 645 -2.77 13.46 -14.29
C GLU A 645 -3.96 13.26 -13.33
N SER A 646 -4.55 12.05 -13.32
CA SER A 646 -5.69 11.71 -12.43
C SER A 646 -5.30 11.49 -10.96
N ASN A 647 -4.02 11.17 -10.67
CA ASN A 647 -3.52 10.86 -9.32
C ASN A 647 -2.48 11.87 -8.78
N LYS A 648 -1.84 12.68 -9.64
CA LYS A 648 -0.76 13.62 -9.28
C LYS A 648 -1.13 14.53 -8.10
N GLU A 649 -2.30 15.16 -8.16
CA GLU A 649 -2.73 16.08 -7.09
C GLU A 649 -3.04 15.31 -5.79
N SER A 650 -3.70 14.15 -5.87
CA SER A 650 -3.96 13.29 -4.71
C SER A 650 -2.70 12.85 -3.99
N LEU A 651 -1.65 12.47 -4.74
CA LEU A 651 -0.35 12.13 -4.16
C LEU A 651 0.24 13.33 -3.38
N LEU A 652 0.19 14.53 -3.95
CA LEU A 652 0.72 15.75 -3.33
C LEU A 652 -0.08 16.18 -2.08
N VAL A 653 -1.41 16.31 -2.19
CA VAL A 653 -2.26 16.75 -1.07
C VAL A 653 -2.24 15.71 0.06
N TYR A 654 -2.12 14.42 -0.25
CA TYR A 654 -1.99 13.38 0.77
C TYR A 654 -0.67 13.48 1.54
N MET A 655 0.47 13.66 0.86
CA MET A 655 1.75 13.92 1.53
C MET A 655 1.69 15.17 2.42
N GLU A 656 1.01 16.22 1.98
CA GLU A 656 0.81 17.45 2.76
C GLU A 656 0.00 17.22 4.06
N GLN A 657 -0.75 16.11 4.21
CA GLN A 657 -1.47 15.80 5.46
C GLN A 657 -0.54 15.40 6.62
N VAL A 658 0.72 15.07 6.37
CA VAL A 658 1.70 14.78 7.45
C VAL A 658 1.98 16.01 8.33
N HIS A 659 1.61 17.20 7.86
CA HIS A 659 1.72 18.49 8.56
C HIS A 659 0.47 18.89 9.34
N ARG A 660 -0.34 17.91 9.78
CA ARG A 660 -1.55 18.14 10.59
C ARG A 660 -1.42 17.66 12.03
N GLY A 661 -2.33 18.11 12.89
CA GLY A 661 -2.36 17.78 14.30
C GLY A 661 -1.31 18.54 15.12
N LEU A 662 -0.60 17.82 15.97
CA LEU A 662 0.41 18.34 16.88
C LEU A 662 1.81 17.81 16.52
N LYS A 663 2.86 18.63 16.69
CA LYS A 663 4.24 18.13 16.78
C LYS A 663 5.00 18.84 17.90
N GLY A 664 6.11 18.28 18.36
CA GLY A 664 6.92 18.94 19.38
C GLY A 664 8.04 18.06 19.91
N VAL A 665 8.82 18.60 20.84
CA VAL A 665 9.97 17.93 21.45
C VAL A 665 9.79 17.79 22.96
N ILE A 666 9.99 16.57 23.45
CA ILE A 666 9.95 16.18 24.85
C ILE A 666 11.37 16.20 25.40
N ARG A 667 11.69 17.20 26.23
CA ARG A 667 13.04 17.42 26.77
C ARG A 667 13.13 17.13 28.27
N ASP A 668 14.30 16.73 28.72
CA ASP A 668 14.67 16.66 30.14
C ASP A 668 14.84 18.09 30.68
N LYS A 669 14.05 18.46 31.70
CA LYS A 669 14.09 19.80 32.32
C LYS A 669 15.45 20.16 32.94
N ASP A 670 16.28 19.17 33.29
CA ASP A 670 17.58 19.41 33.91
C ASP A 670 18.74 19.54 32.89
N THR A 671 18.56 19.07 31.65
CA THR A 671 19.64 18.98 30.65
C THR A 671 19.27 19.48 29.24
N GLU A 672 17.99 19.77 28.99
CA GLU A 672 17.39 20.13 27.69
C GLU A 672 17.61 19.08 26.57
N THR A 673 18.12 17.89 26.88
CA THR A 673 18.22 16.79 25.90
C THR A 673 16.86 16.15 25.65
N GLY A 674 16.62 15.71 24.41
CA GLY A 674 15.44 14.92 24.06
C GLY A 674 15.32 13.62 24.88
N ILE A 675 14.08 13.21 25.12
CA ILE A 675 13.74 11.96 25.81
C ILE A 675 13.10 11.01 24.79
N PRO A 676 13.82 9.98 24.31
CA PRO A 676 13.26 8.97 23.42
C PRO A 676 12.29 8.03 24.16
N ASP A 677 11.42 7.36 23.41
CA ASP A 677 10.44 6.39 23.93
C ASP A 677 9.48 6.97 25.01
N ALA A 678 9.35 8.30 25.09
CA ALA A 678 8.34 8.94 25.91
C ALA A 678 6.97 8.75 25.25
N VAL A 679 6.01 8.26 26.02
CA VAL A 679 4.64 7.98 25.55
C VAL A 679 3.82 9.26 25.62
N ILE A 680 3.23 9.64 24.49
CA ILE A 680 2.28 10.75 24.36
C ILE A 680 0.88 10.17 24.27
N GLN A 681 0.11 10.37 25.32
CA GLN A 681 -1.31 10.08 25.39
C GLN A 681 -2.10 11.34 25.03
N VAL A 682 -3.13 11.19 24.21
CA VAL A 682 -4.18 12.19 24.01
C VAL A 682 -5.39 11.71 24.81
N ASP A 683 -5.96 12.57 25.66
CA ASP A 683 -7.18 12.23 26.39
C ASP A 683 -8.33 11.94 25.39
N ASP A 684 -9.22 11.01 25.76
CA ASP A 684 -10.30 10.46 24.94
C ASP A 684 -9.92 9.70 23.64
N ILE A 685 -8.63 9.50 23.31
CA ILE A 685 -8.19 8.63 22.21
C ILE A 685 -7.35 7.45 22.71
N ASP A 686 -7.89 6.23 22.62
CA ASP A 686 -7.28 4.98 23.12
C ASP A 686 -6.23 4.40 22.15
N HIS A 687 -5.31 5.24 21.67
CA HIS A 687 -4.12 4.86 20.91
C HIS A 687 -3.03 5.91 21.14
N HIS A 688 -1.99 5.57 21.92
CA HIS A 688 -0.88 6.49 22.22
C HIS A 688 0.24 6.41 21.17
N ILE A 689 1.16 7.37 21.17
CA ILE A 689 2.37 7.33 20.32
C ILE A 689 3.64 7.46 21.17
N ARG A 690 4.81 7.31 20.53
CA ARG A 690 6.13 7.48 21.18
C ARG A 690 6.98 8.54 20.51
N SER A 691 7.85 9.20 21.26
CA SER A 691 8.89 10.07 20.69
C SER A 691 10.02 9.27 20.01
N ALA A 692 10.55 9.85 18.94
CA ALA A 692 11.71 9.37 18.20
C ALA A 692 13.03 9.55 19.00
N SER A 693 14.17 9.18 18.41
CA SER A 693 15.44 9.07 19.15
C SER A 693 15.94 10.37 19.78
N ASP A 694 15.47 11.51 19.28
CA ASP A 694 15.92 12.84 19.66
C ASP A 694 14.82 13.61 20.43
N GLY A 695 13.79 12.87 20.88
CA GLY A 695 12.74 13.31 21.79
C GLY A 695 11.56 14.00 21.13
N ASP A 696 11.58 14.15 19.82
CA ASP A 696 10.52 14.71 18.98
C ASP A 696 9.40 13.71 18.67
N TYR A 697 8.21 14.24 18.39
CA TYR A 697 7.02 13.46 18.07
C TYR A 697 6.08 14.24 17.15
N TRP A 698 5.22 13.51 16.44
CA TRP A 698 4.14 14.02 15.60
C TRP A 698 2.89 13.21 15.92
N ARG A 699 1.79 13.87 16.27
CA ARG A 699 0.49 13.25 16.53
C ARG A 699 -0.53 13.86 15.59
N LEU A 700 -0.85 13.11 14.53
CA LEU A 700 -1.87 13.47 13.56
C LEU A 700 -3.25 13.51 14.26
N LEU A 701 -3.98 14.62 14.07
CA LEU A 701 -5.28 14.89 14.68
C LEU A 701 -6.09 15.83 13.78
N ASN A 702 -7.42 15.77 13.92
CA ASN A 702 -8.34 16.75 13.35
C ASN A 702 -8.28 18.08 14.14
N PRO A 703 -8.81 19.21 13.61
CA PRO A 703 -8.91 20.46 14.36
C PRO A 703 -9.77 20.32 15.63
N GLY A 704 -9.27 20.83 16.76
CA GLY A 704 -9.90 20.66 18.07
C GLY A 704 -8.99 21.02 19.24
N ASP A 705 -9.56 21.14 20.44
CA ASP A 705 -8.84 21.36 21.69
C ASP A 705 -8.56 19.99 22.37
N TYR A 706 -7.29 19.61 22.52
CA TYR A 706 -6.89 18.31 23.05
C TYR A 706 -6.11 18.43 24.34
N ASP A 707 -6.43 17.58 25.32
CA ASP A 707 -5.65 17.47 26.56
C ASP A 707 -4.58 16.38 26.37
N VAL A 708 -3.30 16.74 26.47
CA VAL A 708 -2.18 15.85 26.11
C VAL A 708 -1.34 15.54 27.33
N THR A 709 -1.16 14.25 27.62
CA THR A 709 -0.43 13.72 28.77
C THR A 709 0.82 12.96 28.32
N VAL A 710 2.00 13.41 28.74
CA VAL A 710 3.29 12.80 28.41
C VAL A 710 3.90 12.08 29.60
N THR A 711 4.39 10.84 29.38
CA THR A 711 5.05 9.99 30.39
C THR A 711 6.35 9.37 29.85
N ALA A 712 7.33 9.10 30.72
CA ALA A 712 8.60 8.45 30.34
C ALA A 712 9.24 7.74 31.55
N GLU A 713 10.02 6.65 31.35
CA GLU A 713 10.60 5.91 32.49
C GLU A 713 11.54 6.80 33.32
N GLY A 714 11.31 6.84 34.63
CA GLY A 714 12.12 7.61 35.56
C GLY A 714 11.79 9.11 35.64
N TYR A 715 10.85 9.61 34.84
CA TYR A 715 10.33 10.99 34.91
C TYR A 715 8.97 11.07 35.62
N LEU A 716 8.57 12.28 36.00
CA LEU A 716 7.21 12.60 36.43
C LEU A 716 6.35 12.95 35.20
N PRO A 717 5.11 12.45 35.11
CA PRO A 717 4.17 12.84 34.05
C PRO A 717 3.95 14.35 33.95
N SER A 718 3.65 14.82 32.74
CA SER A 718 3.29 16.21 32.47
C SER A 718 2.07 16.24 31.55
N LYS A 719 1.00 16.94 31.97
CA LYS A 719 -0.21 17.16 31.17
C LYS A 719 -0.32 18.64 30.77
N ARG A 720 -0.75 18.91 29.53
CA ARG A 720 -1.07 20.25 29.03
C ARG A 720 -2.11 20.16 27.90
N SER A 721 -3.06 21.08 27.87
CA SER A 721 -3.92 21.28 26.71
C SER A 721 -3.15 21.89 25.53
N CYS A 722 -3.32 21.31 24.33
CA CYS A 722 -2.79 21.78 23.05
C CYS A 722 -3.92 21.78 22.02
N ARG A 723 -4.07 22.90 21.30
CA ARG A 723 -5.12 23.11 20.31
C ARG A 723 -4.58 22.83 18.91
N VAL A 724 -5.37 22.16 18.08
CA VAL A 724 -5.10 21.94 16.65
C VAL A 724 -6.00 22.90 15.87
N GLU A 725 -5.40 23.83 15.13
CA GLU A 725 -6.13 24.76 14.27
C GLU A 725 -6.52 24.10 12.92
N TYR A 726 -7.30 24.82 12.10
CA TYR A 726 -7.71 24.37 10.76
C TYR A 726 -6.61 24.52 9.69
N ASP A 727 -5.51 25.19 10.02
CA ASP A 727 -4.41 25.49 9.09
C ASP A 727 -3.63 24.26 8.62
N HIS A 728 -2.87 24.43 7.54
CA HIS A 728 -2.05 23.38 6.91
C HIS A 728 -0.67 23.23 7.59
N PHE A 729 -0.61 23.43 8.90
CA PHE A 729 0.62 23.39 9.70
C PHE A 729 0.33 22.76 11.08
N PRO A 730 1.26 21.96 11.64
CA PRO A 730 1.03 21.27 12.90
C PRO A 730 1.33 22.19 14.09
N THR A 731 0.47 22.19 15.11
CA THR A 731 0.68 23.07 16.27
C THR A 731 1.81 22.55 17.16
N ILE A 732 2.74 23.44 17.52
CA ILE A 732 3.93 23.10 18.30
C ILE A 732 3.57 22.93 19.79
N CYS A 733 3.80 21.74 20.32
CA CYS A 733 3.35 21.28 21.64
C CYS A 733 4.52 20.69 22.47
N ASP A 734 5.67 21.38 22.55
CA ASP A 734 6.86 20.95 23.32
C ASP A 734 6.60 20.63 24.81
N PHE A 735 7.27 19.62 25.37
CA PHE A 735 7.16 19.24 26.80
C PHE A 735 8.53 19.25 27.52
N ARG A 736 8.50 19.47 28.85
CA ARG A 736 9.71 19.48 29.70
C ARG A 736 9.51 18.63 30.96
N LEU A 737 9.96 17.38 30.91
CA LEU A 737 9.74 16.41 31.98
C LEU A 737 10.75 16.57 33.12
N THR A 738 10.31 16.37 34.36
CA THR A 738 11.17 16.45 35.55
C THR A 738 11.50 15.05 36.07
N LYS A 739 12.79 14.73 36.25
CA LYS A 739 13.21 13.41 36.76
C LYS A 739 12.66 13.10 38.15
N THR A 740 12.23 11.86 38.35
CA THR A 740 11.84 11.36 39.67
C THR A 740 13.03 11.39 40.64
N PRO A 741 12.77 11.53 41.97
CA PRO A 741 13.84 11.44 42.98
C PRO A 741 14.61 10.11 42.94
N LYS A 742 13.97 9.01 42.51
CA LYS A 742 14.59 7.70 42.32
C LYS A 742 15.61 7.71 41.17
N GLN A 743 15.27 8.32 40.04
CA GLN A 743 16.17 8.40 38.88
C GLN A 743 17.31 9.39 39.12
N ARG A 744 17.03 10.59 39.67
CA ARG A 744 18.10 11.52 40.10
C ARG A 744 19.09 10.86 41.08
N LEU A 745 18.62 10.04 42.01
CA LEU A 745 19.50 9.29 42.92
C LEU A 745 20.34 8.23 42.19
N ARG A 746 19.76 7.48 41.24
CA ARG A 746 20.50 6.53 40.38
C ARG A 746 21.64 7.24 39.64
N GLU A 747 21.36 8.40 39.04
CA GLU A 747 22.36 9.19 38.30
C GLU A 747 23.45 9.78 39.20
N ILE A 748 23.10 10.29 40.39
CA ILE A 748 24.07 10.75 41.39
C ILE A 748 25.00 9.61 41.79
N LEU A 749 24.47 8.42 42.07
CA LEU A 749 25.26 7.24 42.42
C LEU A 749 26.15 6.77 41.26
N ALA A 750 25.65 6.76 40.03
CA ALA A 750 26.41 6.39 38.84
C ALA A 750 27.57 7.37 38.56
N LYS A 751 27.39 8.66 38.86
CA LYS A 751 28.43 9.70 38.79
C LYS A 751 29.37 9.73 40.02
N GLY A 752 29.35 8.70 40.87
CA GLY A 752 30.19 8.60 42.08
C GLY A 752 29.80 9.55 43.22
N GLY A 753 28.67 10.23 43.10
CA GLY A 753 28.14 11.18 44.08
C GLY A 753 27.66 10.50 45.36
N LYS A 754 27.96 11.13 46.51
CA LYS A 754 27.54 10.63 47.82
C LYS A 754 26.05 10.87 48.02
N ILE A 755 25.34 9.87 48.59
CA ILE A 755 23.91 9.97 48.89
C ILE A 755 23.64 11.19 49.79
N PRO A 756 22.63 12.03 49.49
CA PRO A 756 22.25 13.16 50.33
C PRO A 756 22.05 12.78 51.81
N LYS A 757 22.58 13.60 52.73
CA LYS A 757 22.62 13.30 54.17
C LYS A 757 21.23 13.12 54.79
N ASP A 758 20.27 13.93 54.35
CA ASP A 758 18.85 13.86 54.70
C ASP A 758 18.21 12.53 54.25
N LEU A 759 18.54 12.07 53.05
CA LEU A 759 18.02 10.80 52.51
C LEU A 759 18.62 9.60 53.25
N MET A 760 19.92 9.64 53.59
CA MET A 760 20.54 8.64 54.47
C MET A 760 19.87 8.61 55.85
N LEU A 761 19.53 9.77 56.43
CA LEU A 761 18.81 9.85 57.71
C LEU A 761 17.39 9.28 57.61
N ARG A 762 16.63 9.62 56.56
CA ARG A 762 15.30 9.03 56.29
C ARG A 762 15.38 7.51 56.09
N LEU A 763 16.33 7.01 55.31
CA LEU A 763 16.56 5.58 55.11
C LEU A 763 16.94 4.86 56.42
N ARG A 764 17.74 5.49 57.29
CA ARG A 764 18.08 4.97 58.62
C ARG A 764 16.85 4.91 59.53
N GLN A 765 16.00 5.94 59.53
CA GLN A 765 14.72 5.94 60.26
C GLN A 765 13.76 4.87 59.74
N ILE A 766 13.64 4.69 58.42
CA ILE A 766 12.78 3.65 57.82
C ILE A 766 13.29 2.25 58.15
N ARG A 767 14.61 2.00 58.09
CA ARG A 767 15.21 0.74 58.56
C ARG A 767 14.92 0.49 60.04
N GLN A 768 15.05 1.49 60.91
CA GLN A 768 14.69 1.37 62.33
C GLN A 768 13.19 1.13 62.55
N ARG A 769 12.29 1.74 61.76
CA ARG A 769 10.85 1.47 61.82
C ARG A 769 10.51 0.04 61.38
N LYS A 770 11.08 -0.45 60.27
CA LYS A 770 10.93 -1.86 59.84
C LYS A 770 11.47 -2.84 60.89
N LEU A 771 12.65 -2.57 61.46
CA LEU A 771 13.24 -3.40 62.52
C LEU A 771 12.36 -3.45 63.76
N ARG A 772 11.86 -2.30 64.25
CA ARG A 772 10.91 -2.25 65.38
C ARG A 772 9.62 -3.02 65.08
N ALA A 773 9.12 -2.98 63.84
CA ALA A 773 7.94 -3.75 63.43
C ALA A 773 8.20 -5.27 63.43
N THR A 774 9.31 -5.75 62.85
CA THR A 774 9.64 -7.19 62.85
C THR A 774 9.97 -7.70 64.25
N THR A 775 10.67 -6.93 65.09
CA THR A 775 10.87 -7.29 66.50
C THR A 775 9.54 -7.36 67.26
N LYS A 776 8.60 -6.43 67.01
CA LYS A 776 7.26 -6.46 67.64
C LYS A 776 6.42 -7.65 67.17
N ALA A 777 6.56 -8.08 65.90
CA ALA A 777 5.93 -9.29 65.38
C ALA A 777 6.52 -10.57 65.99
N LEU A 778 7.86 -10.69 66.03
CA LEU A 778 8.57 -11.80 66.68
C LEU A 778 8.26 -11.92 68.17
N ASN A 779 8.16 -10.80 68.89
CA ASN A 779 7.78 -10.82 70.30
C ASN A 779 6.33 -11.28 70.49
N ARG A 780 5.38 -10.83 69.64
CA ARG A 780 3.99 -11.35 69.64
C ARG A 780 3.91 -12.86 69.36
N GLN A 781 4.72 -13.39 68.43
CA GLN A 781 4.82 -14.84 68.21
C GLN A 781 5.41 -15.58 69.43
N ARG A 782 6.43 -15.01 70.09
CA ARG A 782 7.00 -15.60 71.31
C ARG A 782 6.03 -15.56 72.49
N GLU A 783 5.20 -14.52 72.59
CA GLU A 783 4.12 -14.43 73.57
C GLU A 783 3.00 -15.42 73.31
N SER A 784 2.55 -15.59 72.05
CA SER A 784 1.52 -16.59 71.72
C SER A 784 2.03 -18.02 71.93
N GLN A 785 3.29 -18.32 71.58
CA GLN A 785 3.95 -19.59 71.90
C GLN A 785 4.11 -19.82 73.40
N ARG A 786 4.43 -18.79 74.20
CA ARG A 786 4.46 -18.90 75.67
C ARG A 786 3.07 -19.19 76.24
N ARG A 787 2.04 -18.47 75.80
CA ARG A 787 0.64 -18.73 76.22
C ARG A 787 0.22 -20.15 75.86
N ALA A 788 0.43 -20.59 74.61
CA ALA A 788 0.11 -21.94 74.16
C ALA A 788 0.88 -23.06 74.90
N ARG A 789 2.08 -22.79 75.43
CA ARG A 789 2.78 -23.71 76.34
C ARG A 789 2.16 -23.72 77.74
N GLN A 790 1.75 -22.57 78.27
CA GLN A 790 1.05 -22.49 79.56
C GLN A 790 -0.33 -23.15 79.53
N THR A 791 -1.06 -23.08 78.40
CA THR A 791 -2.32 -23.83 78.18
C THR A 791 -2.11 -25.32 77.89
N ARG A 792 -0.87 -25.82 77.91
CA ARG A 792 -0.51 -27.25 77.86
C ARG A 792 0.15 -27.73 79.16
N GLN A 793 0.17 -26.89 80.19
CA GLN A 793 0.67 -27.21 81.55
C GLN A 793 -0.43 -26.95 82.62
N ARG A 794 -1.67 -26.89 82.16
CA ARG A 794 -2.93 -27.02 82.90
C ARG A 794 -3.78 -28.03 82.15
#